data_AF-A0A6B2FWA4-F1
#
_entry.id   AF-A0A6B2FWA4-F1
#
_cell.length_a   1.000
_cell.length_b   1.000
_cell.length_c   1.000
_cell.angle_alpha   90.00
_cell.angle_beta   90.00
_cell.angle_gamma   90.00
#
_symmetry.space_group_name_H-M   'P 1'
#
loop_
_entity.id
_entity.type
_entity.pdbx_description
1 polymer ?
#
loop_
_entity_poly.entity_id
_entity_poly.type
_entity_poly.pdbx_seq_one_letter_code
_entity_poly.pdbx_strand_id
1 'polypeptide(L)'
;QYVLKLQKELPKARIVYCSATGASEPRNMAYMTRLGLWGAGTPFNDFESFLSAVEKRGVGAMELVAIDMKQRGVYLARQLSFHGVSFSVKEISLTPEFKEVYDESVVFWGKAHVYFDKASDLVGYSSKDRSFLMAQFFSSHQRFFKSLCIASKVDQVVIIAKKAVSENKAVVIGLQSTGESKSSELIKERTFDRIVSTAYGIILSLVERHFPTSPLEFVPSTPKKGVWEKIGVEESSTEDSDDLADLTGGKRKLHSNGTEKRLNSRTNISADNNPALLAAGIKFNKYDWNTCYAKSDSTITNRSKENSSYELCKSMASELMAMVEALKSRLPPNTLDELIDKLGGPSHVSEMTGRKSRIVRAGKQIFSYDSRATEDCPLEMINVQERDAFMDGRKYIAIISEAASSGISLQSDRRVNNKRKRLHITLELSWSADRAVQQFGRTHRSNQLSPPEYLFVISELAGEKRFACVVAKRLESLGALTHGDRRATDTRDLSQFNIDNKYGRYALDRMMDVIGGRSKSFCDLPIYEGNFLADSCNVIGKLFNTDSSRTGLDGKEKDNVKIHKFLNRLLGVKVDLQNAIYQFYTNILDHFVKEAKFSGKYDFGIVDLGLGSDVVIEQTKKSYSLLSSSGHTNADLIGFNVERGISYEEAKVRADAAKDSNEGFYMSKEVRGHCRQCMLVLAAGNAKDSQPLFTCSRPNTGFGKKKDSLDNITKNYFKVDPHNIKTDWENFYTSTYSLCTHQYFHGTCKIMSKSGDCDVGKRVKTIYLLCGAIFSLWAVIETTFGSSPIRMARITTRENVRRIGIMIPKPFVARLMSRLEYPK
;
A
#
# COMPACT_ATOMS: atom_id res chain seq x y z
N GLN A 1 -24.81 14.95 4.82
CA GLN A 1 -26.27 15.08 4.55
C GLN A 1 -26.79 16.52 4.67
N TYR A 2 -26.47 17.27 5.74
CA TYR A 2 -26.87 18.68 5.92
C TYR A 2 -26.56 19.58 4.72
N VAL A 3 -25.36 19.47 4.15
CA VAL A 3 -24.93 20.21 2.96
C VAL A 3 -25.84 19.98 1.75
N LEU A 4 -26.38 18.76 1.57
CA LEU A 4 -27.29 18.43 0.47
C LEU A 4 -28.70 19.01 0.70
N LYS A 5 -29.19 19.02 1.95
CA LYS A 5 -30.47 19.64 2.30
C LYS A 5 -30.43 21.14 2.03
N LEU A 6 -29.37 21.81 2.50
CA LEU A 6 -29.15 23.24 2.26
C LEU A 6 -29.07 23.58 0.77
N GLN A 7 -28.41 22.73 -0.03
CA GLN A 7 -28.37 22.87 -1.49
C GLN A 7 -29.74 22.74 -2.17
N LYS A 8 -30.63 21.90 -1.64
CA LYS A 8 -31.99 21.73 -2.19
C LYS A 8 -32.89 22.90 -1.81
N GLU A 9 -32.78 23.39 -0.57
CA GLU A 9 -33.57 24.52 -0.07
C GLU A 9 -33.17 25.86 -0.73
N LEU A 10 -31.90 26.01 -1.15
CA LEU A 10 -31.38 27.23 -1.74
C LEU A 10 -30.92 27.05 -3.20
N PRO A 11 -31.83 26.76 -4.16
CA PRO A 11 -31.47 26.41 -5.54
C PRO A 11 -30.68 27.51 -6.28
N LYS A 12 -30.89 28.78 -5.94
CA LYS A 12 -30.23 29.93 -6.57
C LYS A 12 -28.92 30.37 -5.90
N ALA A 13 -28.55 29.80 -4.76
CA ALA A 13 -27.33 30.20 -4.05
C ALA A 13 -26.07 29.82 -4.84
N ARG A 14 -25.03 30.67 -4.80
CA ARG A 14 -23.70 30.32 -5.33
C ARG A 14 -22.96 29.48 -4.29
N ILE A 15 -22.31 28.40 -4.72
CA ILE A 15 -21.64 27.46 -3.83
C ILE A 15 -20.21 27.26 -4.31
N VAL A 16 -19.27 27.32 -3.37
CA VAL A 16 -17.87 27.00 -3.61
C VAL A 16 -17.51 25.83 -2.70
N TYR A 17 -17.04 24.73 -3.28
CA TYR A 17 -16.52 23.59 -2.53
C TYR A 17 -15.03 23.78 -2.31
N CYS A 18 -14.61 23.85 -1.04
CA CYS A 18 -13.21 23.99 -0.65
C CYS A 18 -12.76 22.71 0.08
N SER A 19 -11.73 22.05 -0.45
CA SER A 19 -11.15 20.84 0.16
C SER A 19 -9.62 20.93 0.21
N ALA A 20 -9.04 20.46 1.31
CA ALA A 20 -7.59 20.36 1.49
C ALA A 20 -6.97 19.23 0.65
N THR A 21 -7.74 18.17 0.41
CA THR A 21 -7.40 17.10 -0.52
C THR A 21 -8.10 17.38 -1.86
N GLY A 22 -7.38 17.23 -2.97
CA GLY A 22 -7.99 17.35 -4.30
C GLY A 22 -9.06 16.26 -4.51
N ALA A 23 -9.58 16.16 -5.74
CA ALA A 23 -10.48 15.08 -6.14
C ALA A 23 -9.72 13.72 -6.15
N SER A 24 -9.44 13.17 -4.97
CA SER A 24 -8.52 12.05 -4.74
C SER A 24 -9.26 10.72 -4.57
N GLU A 25 -10.45 10.77 -3.98
CA GLU A 25 -11.40 9.66 -3.88
C GLU A 25 -12.77 10.13 -4.38
N PRO A 26 -13.43 9.42 -5.31
CA PRO A 26 -14.71 9.86 -5.85
C PRO A 26 -15.80 9.93 -4.78
N ARG A 27 -15.72 9.07 -3.75
CA ARG A 27 -16.62 9.04 -2.59
C ARG A 27 -16.69 10.37 -1.85
N ASN A 28 -15.56 11.07 -1.72
CA ASN A 28 -15.49 12.37 -1.06
C ASN A 28 -16.17 13.49 -1.86
N MET A 29 -16.62 13.22 -3.09
CA MET A 29 -17.34 14.18 -3.93
C MET A 29 -18.86 14.00 -3.88
N ALA A 30 -19.39 13.00 -3.17
CA ALA A 30 -20.81 12.67 -3.18
C ALA A 30 -21.74 13.86 -2.86
N TYR A 31 -21.29 14.79 -2.01
CA TYR A 31 -22.05 15.98 -1.64
C TYR A 31 -21.94 17.16 -2.63
N MET A 32 -21.06 17.05 -3.64
CA MET A 32 -20.76 18.09 -4.63
C MET A 32 -21.68 17.99 -5.86
N THR A 33 -22.98 17.83 -5.64
CA THR A 33 -23.95 17.52 -6.71
C THR A 33 -24.08 18.62 -7.77
N ARG A 34 -23.71 19.87 -7.46
CA ARG A 34 -23.76 20.99 -8.40
C ARG A 34 -22.57 21.08 -9.37
N LEU A 35 -21.60 20.16 -9.29
CA LEU A 35 -20.52 20.08 -10.28
C LEU A 35 -21.00 19.60 -11.66
N GLY A 36 -22.20 19.02 -11.74
CA GLY A 36 -22.79 18.56 -13.00
C GLY A 36 -22.07 17.34 -13.59
N LEU A 37 -21.51 16.49 -12.72
CA LEU A 37 -20.88 15.22 -13.07
C LEU A 37 -21.89 14.06 -13.13
N TRP A 38 -22.97 14.14 -12.36
CA TRP A 38 -24.10 13.20 -12.35
C TRP A 38 -25.42 13.96 -12.17
N GLY A 39 -26.54 13.29 -12.45
CA GLY A 39 -27.89 13.86 -12.40
C GLY A 39 -28.44 14.22 -13.78
N ALA A 40 -29.55 14.96 -13.80
CA ALA A 40 -30.28 15.29 -15.02
C ALA A 40 -29.38 16.03 -16.04
N GLY A 41 -29.42 15.58 -17.30
CA GLY A 41 -28.61 16.15 -18.38
C GLY A 41 -27.13 15.70 -18.39
N THR A 42 -26.78 14.68 -17.59
CA THR A 42 -25.45 14.07 -17.59
C THR A 42 -25.53 12.59 -17.98
N PRO A 43 -24.42 11.95 -18.41
CA PRO A 43 -24.39 10.52 -18.75
C PRO A 43 -24.61 9.59 -17.56
N PHE A 44 -24.54 10.10 -16.32
CA PHE A 44 -24.69 9.32 -15.10
C PHE A 44 -25.93 9.79 -14.35
N ASN A 45 -26.90 8.90 -14.18
CA ASN A 45 -28.18 9.26 -13.56
C ASN A 45 -28.01 9.66 -12.08
N ASP A 46 -27.07 9.03 -11.38
CA ASP A 46 -26.83 9.18 -9.95
C ASP A 46 -25.34 9.04 -9.59
N PHE A 47 -25.03 9.28 -8.32
CA PHE A 47 -23.66 9.17 -7.84
C PHE A 47 -23.13 7.74 -7.88
N GLU A 48 -23.97 6.72 -7.67
CA GLU A 48 -23.55 5.32 -7.68
C GLU A 48 -23.13 4.84 -9.07
N SER A 49 -23.86 5.21 -10.12
CA SER A 49 -23.47 4.92 -11.50
C SER A 49 -22.17 5.61 -11.90
N PHE A 50 -21.97 6.87 -11.49
CA PHE A 50 -20.70 7.57 -11.66
C PHE A 50 -19.56 6.88 -10.89
N LEU A 51 -19.78 6.56 -9.62
CA LEU A 51 -18.79 5.92 -8.75
C LEU A 51 -18.36 4.57 -9.33
N SER A 52 -19.32 3.74 -9.74
CA SER A 52 -19.05 2.43 -10.37
C SER A 52 -18.23 2.56 -11.65
N ALA A 53 -18.54 3.55 -12.50
CA ALA A 53 -17.80 3.80 -13.73
C ALA A 53 -16.34 4.24 -13.47
N VAL A 54 -16.11 5.04 -12.44
CA VAL A 54 -14.77 5.51 -12.05
C VAL A 54 -13.98 4.39 -11.33
N GLU A 55 -14.58 3.70 -10.36
CA GLU A 55 -13.94 2.62 -9.60
C GLU A 55 -13.54 1.43 -10.49
N LYS A 56 -14.39 1.05 -11.45
CA LYS A 56 -14.10 -0.03 -12.42
C LYS A 56 -12.85 0.25 -13.25
N ARG A 57 -12.48 1.52 -13.45
CA ARG A 57 -11.36 1.96 -14.29
C ARG A 57 -10.16 2.47 -13.49
N GLY A 58 -10.27 2.50 -12.16
CA GLY A 58 -9.17 2.78 -11.23
C GLY A 58 -8.67 4.22 -11.22
N VAL A 59 -7.44 4.41 -10.72
CA VAL A 59 -6.87 5.72 -10.36
C VAL A 59 -6.81 6.71 -11.53
N GLY A 60 -6.54 6.24 -12.75
CA GLY A 60 -6.46 7.16 -13.90
C GLY A 60 -7.80 7.74 -14.31
N ALA A 61 -8.93 7.07 -14.02
CA ALA A 61 -10.25 7.64 -14.28
C ALA A 61 -10.50 8.88 -13.41
N MET A 62 -9.96 8.92 -12.19
CA MET A 62 -10.04 10.08 -11.32
C MET A 62 -9.24 11.27 -11.87
N GLU A 63 -8.11 11.00 -12.52
CA GLU A 63 -7.33 12.03 -13.21
C GLU A 63 -8.11 12.63 -14.39
N LEU A 64 -8.83 11.81 -15.15
CA LEU A 64 -9.73 12.30 -16.21
C LEU A 64 -10.84 13.20 -15.65
N VAL A 65 -11.45 12.83 -14.52
CA VAL A 65 -12.48 13.65 -13.87
C VAL A 65 -11.90 15.01 -13.49
N ALA A 66 -10.71 15.01 -12.87
CA ALA A 66 -10.02 16.26 -12.51
C ALA A 66 -9.68 17.13 -13.73
N ILE A 67 -9.26 16.53 -14.85
CA ILE A 67 -8.96 17.25 -16.09
C ILE A 67 -10.23 17.84 -16.71
N ASP A 68 -11.30 17.05 -16.81
CA ASP A 68 -12.59 17.48 -17.34
C ASP A 68 -13.14 18.65 -16.51
N MET A 69 -13.11 18.55 -15.18
CA MET A 69 -13.53 19.65 -14.31
C MET A 69 -12.66 20.91 -14.45
N LYS A 70 -11.33 20.78 -14.67
CA LYS A 70 -10.47 21.94 -14.95
C LYS A 70 -10.85 22.62 -16.26
N GLN A 71 -11.13 21.83 -17.30
CA GLN A 71 -11.52 22.35 -18.62
C GLN A 71 -12.91 23.00 -18.63
N ARG A 72 -13.84 22.46 -17.84
CA ARG A 72 -15.15 23.09 -17.57
C ARG A 72 -15.04 24.38 -16.75
N GLY A 73 -13.88 24.69 -16.19
CA GLY A 73 -13.68 25.83 -15.29
C GLY A 73 -14.33 25.67 -13.91
N VAL A 74 -14.81 24.47 -13.55
CA VAL A 74 -15.50 24.19 -12.28
C VAL A 74 -14.54 23.68 -11.20
N TYR A 75 -13.29 23.39 -11.53
CA TYR A 75 -12.28 22.92 -10.59
C TYR A 75 -10.97 23.69 -10.73
N LEU A 76 -10.53 24.23 -9.59
CA LEU A 76 -9.22 24.84 -9.42
C LEU A 76 -8.46 24.07 -8.35
N ALA A 77 -7.28 23.57 -8.70
CA ALA A 77 -6.36 22.98 -7.75
C ALA A 77 -5.04 23.75 -7.79
N ARG A 78 -4.66 24.34 -6.65
CA ARG A 78 -3.34 24.95 -6.44
C ARG A 78 -2.61 24.13 -5.38
N GLN A 79 -1.74 23.24 -5.81
CA GLN A 79 -0.86 22.50 -4.91
C GLN A 79 0.59 22.91 -5.13
N LEU A 80 1.33 22.97 -4.03
CA LEU A 80 2.76 23.27 -4.08
C LEU A 80 3.48 22.14 -4.82
N SER A 81 4.36 22.51 -5.76
CA SER A 81 5.15 21.52 -6.50
C SER A 81 6.07 20.75 -5.55
N PHE A 82 6.12 19.43 -5.73
CA PHE A 82 7.13 18.57 -5.09
C PHE A 82 8.48 18.64 -5.81
N HIS A 83 8.67 19.58 -6.74
CA HIS A 83 9.98 19.81 -7.36
C HIS A 83 11.05 20.12 -6.29
N GLY A 84 12.15 19.37 -6.33
CA GLY A 84 13.25 19.47 -5.36
C GLY A 84 13.00 18.75 -4.02
N VAL A 85 11.81 18.16 -3.81
CA VAL A 85 11.55 17.28 -2.67
C VAL A 85 12.12 15.89 -2.96
N SER A 86 12.93 15.37 -2.04
CA SER A 86 13.48 14.02 -2.16
C SER A 86 12.73 13.04 -1.25
N PHE A 87 12.36 11.87 -1.78
CA PHE A 87 11.81 10.76 -1.01
C PHE A 87 12.83 9.63 -0.93
N SER A 88 13.07 9.12 0.28
CA SER A 88 13.95 7.98 0.52
C SER A 88 13.25 6.99 1.44
N VAL A 89 13.45 5.70 1.17
CA VAL A 89 13.01 4.61 2.05
C VAL A 89 14.28 3.98 2.60
N LYS A 90 14.35 3.84 3.93
CA LYS A 90 15.42 3.14 4.63
C LYS A 90 14.82 1.96 5.37
N GLU A 91 15.25 0.77 4.94
CA GLU A 91 14.96 -0.48 5.63
C GLU A 91 15.94 -0.66 6.79
N ILE A 92 15.41 -1.04 7.95
CA ILE A 92 16.16 -1.33 9.18
C ILE A 92 16.02 -2.81 9.50
N SER A 93 17.15 -3.48 9.63
CA SER A 93 17.21 -4.85 10.15
C SER A 93 16.99 -4.88 11.66
N LEU A 94 16.31 -5.92 12.12
CA LEU A 94 16.08 -6.17 13.54
C LEU A 94 17.38 -6.64 14.18
N THR A 95 17.62 -6.23 15.42
CA THR A 95 18.72 -6.82 16.18
C THR A 95 18.35 -8.26 16.57
N PRO A 96 19.33 -9.17 16.72
CA PRO A 96 19.08 -10.55 17.14
C PRO A 96 18.27 -10.62 18.45
N GLU A 97 18.57 -9.75 19.40
CA GLU A 97 17.89 -9.68 20.70
C GLU A 97 16.43 -9.27 20.54
N PHE A 98 16.15 -8.30 19.66
CA PHE A 98 14.78 -7.86 19.39
C PHE A 98 13.98 -8.95 18.67
N LYS A 99 14.62 -9.70 17.77
CA LYS A 99 14.01 -10.83 17.07
C LYS A 99 13.58 -11.94 18.05
N GLU A 100 14.39 -12.22 19.07
CA GLU A 100 14.01 -13.15 20.13
C GLU A 100 12.76 -12.68 20.90
N VAL A 101 12.73 -11.40 21.30
CA VAL A 101 11.55 -10.83 21.99
C VAL A 101 10.31 -10.89 21.11
N TYR A 102 10.46 -10.64 19.81
CA TYR A 102 9.38 -10.75 18.83
C TYR A 102 8.86 -12.18 18.74
N ASP A 103 9.74 -13.16 18.57
CA ASP A 103 9.38 -14.57 18.43
C ASP A 103 8.76 -15.15 19.72
N GLU A 104 9.23 -14.74 20.90
CA GLU A 104 8.60 -15.07 22.19
C GLU A 104 7.20 -14.48 22.31
N SER A 105 7.02 -13.24 21.85
CA SER A 105 5.70 -12.61 21.81
C SER A 105 4.75 -13.38 20.88
N VAL A 106 5.22 -13.87 19.73
CA VAL A 106 4.43 -14.71 18.82
C VAL A 106 3.98 -16.00 19.51
N VAL A 107 4.87 -16.66 20.26
CA VAL A 107 4.52 -17.87 21.03
C VAL A 107 3.42 -17.57 22.06
N PHE A 108 3.55 -16.47 22.81
CA PHE A 108 2.52 -16.02 23.74
C PHE A 108 1.17 -15.81 23.05
N TRP A 109 1.15 -15.06 21.94
CA TRP A 109 -0.09 -14.70 21.25
C TRP A 109 -0.82 -15.92 20.69
N GLY A 110 -0.11 -16.91 20.16
CA GLY A 110 -0.78 -18.11 19.68
C GLY A 110 -1.25 -19.03 20.81
N LYS A 111 -0.56 -19.06 21.97
CA LYS A 111 -1.10 -19.74 23.17
C LYS A 111 -2.35 -19.03 23.68
N ALA A 112 -2.32 -17.70 23.76
CA ALA A 112 -3.46 -16.88 24.12
C ALA A 112 -4.65 -17.15 23.17
N HIS A 113 -4.43 -17.20 21.86
CA HIS A 113 -5.50 -17.51 20.89
C HIS A 113 -6.20 -18.83 21.20
N VAL A 114 -5.44 -19.91 21.43
CA VAL A 114 -6.00 -21.23 21.79
C VAL A 114 -6.76 -21.15 23.11
N TYR A 115 -6.26 -20.39 24.08
CA TYR A 115 -6.88 -20.28 25.38
C TYR A 115 -8.17 -19.48 25.35
N PHE A 116 -8.22 -18.39 24.60
CA PHE A 116 -9.43 -17.60 24.38
C PHE A 116 -10.51 -18.42 23.64
N ASP A 117 -10.14 -19.20 22.62
CA ASP A 117 -11.07 -20.05 21.88
C ASP A 117 -11.66 -21.14 22.78
N LYS A 118 -10.80 -21.90 23.47
CA LYS A 118 -11.20 -22.93 24.46
C LYS A 118 -12.05 -22.34 25.60
N ALA A 119 -11.67 -21.20 26.15
CA ALA A 119 -12.43 -20.55 27.22
C ALA A 119 -13.81 -20.09 26.70
N SER A 120 -13.90 -19.61 25.47
CA SER A 120 -15.19 -19.24 24.87
C SER A 120 -16.12 -20.44 24.68
N ASP A 121 -15.57 -21.60 24.31
CA ASP A 121 -16.32 -22.86 24.21
C ASP A 121 -16.77 -23.37 25.59
N LEU A 122 -15.89 -23.31 26.59
CA LEU A 122 -16.18 -23.76 27.96
C LEU A 122 -17.22 -22.91 28.67
N VAL A 123 -17.22 -21.60 28.44
CA VAL A 123 -18.21 -20.66 29.00
C VAL A 123 -19.53 -20.67 28.20
N GLY A 124 -19.54 -21.28 27.02
CA GLY A 124 -20.74 -21.41 26.18
C GLY A 124 -21.12 -20.13 25.43
N TYR A 125 -20.13 -19.34 24.97
CA TYR A 125 -20.38 -18.12 24.21
C TYR A 125 -21.16 -18.41 22.92
N SER A 126 -22.11 -17.53 22.58
CA SER A 126 -22.80 -17.65 21.29
C SER A 126 -21.84 -17.36 20.12
N SER A 127 -22.22 -17.76 18.90
CA SER A 127 -21.43 -17.44 17.70
C SER A 127 -21.19 -15.93 17.53
N LYS A 128 -22.14 -15.08 17.96
CA LYS A 128 -22.00 -13.62 17.94
C LYS A 128 -20.98 -13.12 18.97
N ASP A 129 -21.05 -13.64 20.19
CA ASP A 129 -20.15 -13.25 21.28
C ASP A 129 -18.71 -13.70 20.99
N ARG A 130 -18.54 -14.89 20.41
CA ARG A 130 -17.24 -15.37 19.94
C ARG A 130 -16.67 -14.48 18.84
N SER A 131 -17.49 -14.04 17.90
CA SER A 131 -17.07 -13.10 16.85
C SER A 131 -16.59 -11.77 17.45
N PHE A 132 -17.33 -11.22 18.42
CA PHE A 132 -16.95 -10.00 19.13
C PHE A 132 -15.66 -10.17 19.94
N LEU A 133 -15.53 -11.26 20.69
CA LEU A 133 -14.33 -11.61 21.46
C LEU A 133 -13.11 -11.72 20.54
N MET A 134 -13.24 -12.44 19.43
CA MET A 134 -12.15 -12.58 18.45
C MET A 134 -11.82 -11.26 17.79
N ALA A 135 -12.79 -10.40 17.49
CA ALA A 135 -12.53 -9.05 16.99
C ALA A 135 -11.67 -8.23 17.98
N GLN A 136 -11.96 -8.31 19.28
CA GLN A 136 -11.21 -7.62 20.32
C GLN A 136 -9.81 -8.22 20.57
N PHE A 137 -9.70 -9.55 20.51
CA PHE A 137 -8.42 -10.25 20.56
C PHE A 137 -7.51 -9.79 19.42
N PHE A 138 -8.03 -9.83 18.19
CA PHE A 138 -7.25 -9.53 17.01
C PHE A 138 -6.97 -8.03 16.80
N SER A 139 -7.83 -7.15 17.32
CA SER A 139 -7.53 -5.70 17.37
C SER A 139 -6.37 -5.41 18.33
N SER A 140 -6.33 -6.11 19.48
CA SER A 140 -5.24 -5.99 20.46
C SER A 140 -3.94 -6.60 19.95
N HIS A 141 -4.01 -7.77 19.29
CA HIS A 141 -2.89 -8.40 18.59
C HIS A 141 -2.25 -7.46 17.56
N GLN A 142 -3.07 -6.85 16.70
CA GLN A 142 -2.58 -5.93 15.67
C GLN A 142 -1.90 -4.70 16.30
N ARG A 143 -2.48 -4.10 17.35
CA ARG A 143 -1.88 -2.96 18.06
C ARG A 143 -0.55 -3.33 18.72
N PHE A 144 -0.48 -4.51 19.32
CA PHE A 144 0.73 -5.01 19.98
C PHE A 144 1.90 -5.14 18.99
N PHE A 145 1.73 -5.91 17.90
CA PHE A 145 2.82 -6.10 16.94
C PHE A 145 3.17 -4.81 16.19
N LYS A 146 2.20 -3.91 15.96
CA LYS A 146 2.49 -2.58 15.43
C LYS A 146 3.40 -1.79 16.38
N SER A 147 3.12 -1.82 17.69
CA SER A 147 3.98 -1.18 18.70
C SER A 147 5.41 -1.73 18.67
N LEU A 148 5.59 -3.05 18.52
CA LEU A 148 6.92 -3.66 18.40
C LEU A 148 7.64 -3.22 17.11
N CYS A 149 6.95 -3.18 15.98
CA CYS A 149 7.53 -2.72 14.70
C CYS A 149 8.01 -1.26 14.78
N ILE A 150 7.31 -0.41 15.51
CA ILE A 150 7.72 0.99 15.69
C ILE A 150 8.91 1.06 16.66
N ALA A 151 8.88 0.32 17.77
CA ALA A 151 9.93 0.30 18.77
C ALA A 151 11.29 -0.16 18.19
N SER A 152 11.31 -1.18 17.32
CA SER A 152 12.56 -1.67 16.71
C SER A 152 13.34 -0.64 15.89
N LYS A 153 12.68 0.45 15.49
CA LYS A 153 13.24 1.49 14.62
C LYS A 153 13.75 2.70 15.39
N VAL A 154 13.42 2.84 16.68
CA VAL A 154 13.71 4.04 17.50
C VAL A 154 15.19 4.37 17.49
N ASP A 155 16.06 3.39 17.77
CA ASP A 155 17.50 3.61 17.88
C ASP A 155 18.12 4.17 16.61
N GLN A 156 17.78 3.59 15.46
CA GLN A 156 18.27 4.06 14.18
C GLN A 156 17.73 5.45 13.84
N VAL A 157 16.48 5.75 14.20
CA VAL A 157 15.92 7.10 13.99
C VAL A 157 16.60 8.14 14.87
N VAL A 158 16.97 7.81 16.11
CA VAL A 158 17.77 8.69 16.97
C VAL A 158 19.13 9.00 16.33
N ILE A 159 19.82 7.97 15.80
CA ILE A 159 21.12 8.13 15.12
C ILE A 159 20.97 9.04 13.89
N ILE A 160 19.95 8.80 13.06
CA ILE A 160 19.68 9.58 11.86
C ILE A 160 19.34 11.03 12.21
N ALA A 161 18.49 11.24 13.22
CA ALA A 161 18.08 12.58 13.67
C ALA A 161 19.28 13.38 14.19
N LYS A 162 20.11 12.79 15.06
CA LYS A 162 21.32 13.45 15.58
C LYS A 162 22.30 13.80 14.46
N LYS A 163 22.52 12.87 13.51
CA LYS A 163 23.37 13.12 12.34
C LYS A 163 22.82 14.26 11.47
N ALA A 164 21.51 14.28 11.21
CA ALA A 164 20.90 15.34 10.42
C ALA A 164 21.02 16.71 11.09
N VAL A 165 20.87 16.79 12.42
CA VAL A 165 21.08 18.02 13.18
C VAL A 165 22.55 18.48 13.10
N SER A 166 23.53 17.56 13.15
CA SER A 166 24.95 17.91 12.93
C SER A 166 25.24 18.37 11.49
N GLU A 167 24.47 17.93 10.50
CA GLU A 167 24.52 18.38 9.11
C GLU A 167 23.73 19.69 8.87
N ASN A 168 23.44 20.45 9.93
CA ASN A 168 22.70 21.71 9.88
C ASN A 168 21.27 21.59 9.31
N LYS A 169 20.61 20.45 9.50
CA LYS A 169 19.18 20.25 9.18
C LYS A 169 18.32 20.41 10.43
N ALA A 170 17.04 20.64 10.24
CA ALA A 170 16.03 20.55 11.30
C ALA A 170 15.14 19.33 11.05
N VAL A 171 14.89 18.55 12.09
CA VAL A 171 14.25 17.23 11.97
C VAL A 171 12.80 17.30 12.45
N VAL A 172 11.89 16.73 11.68
CA VAL A 172 10.50 16.52 12.06
C VAL A 172 10.22 15.01 12.04
N ILE A 173 9.78 14.44 13.15
CA ILE A 173 9.47 13.02 13.27
C ILE A 173 7.95 12.86 13.38
N GLY A 174 7.36 12.15 12.42
CA GLY A 174 5.94 11.83 12.38
C GLY A 174 5.63 10.48 13.05
N LEU A 175 4.69 10.51 13.99
CA LEU A 175 4.07 9.35 14.66
C LEU A 175 2.55 9.44 14.50
N GLN A 176 1.84 8.31 14.51
CA GLN A 176 0.37 8.35 14.61
C GLN A 176 -0.08 8.22 16.06
N SER A 177 0.50 7.25 16.77
CA SER A 177 0.08 6.88 18.12
C SER A 177 1.08 7.33 19.19
N THR A 178 0.57 7.82 20.33
CA THR A 178 1.37 8.26 21.48
C THR A 178 1.48 7.21 22.59
N GLY A 179 0.60 6.19 22.57
CA GLY A 179 0.54 5.14 23.60
C GLY A 179 0.11 5.61 25.01
N GLU A 180 -0.22 6.90 25.18
CA GLU A 180 -0.46 7.52 26.49
C GLU A 180 -1.54 6.79 27.31
N SER A 181 -2.70 6.51 26.71
CA SER A 181 -3.84 5.93 27.43
C SER A 181 -3.53 4.59 28.08
N LYS A 182 -2.57 3.83 27.53
CA LYS A 182 -2.13 2.56 28.10
C LYS A 182 -0.99 2.72 29.08
N SER A 183 -0.08 3.66 28.85
CA SER A 183 0.96 4.00 29.82
C SER A 183 0.36 4.60 31.10
N SER A 184 -0.66 5.46 31.01
CA SER A 184 -1.30 6.08 32.18
C SER A 184 -2.09 5.09 33.04
N GLU A 185 -2.76 4.10 32.44
CA GLU A 185 -3.45 3.03 33.19
C GLU A 185 -2.50 2.19 34.05
N LEU A 186 -1.24 2.07 33.64
CA LEU A 186 -0.22 1.24 34.31
C LEU A 186 0.55 2.00 35.40
N ILE A 187 0.64 3.32 35.30
CA ILE A 187 1.40 4.16 36.23
C ILE A 187 0.52 4.47 37.44
N LYS A 188 0.74 3.73 38.53
CA LYS A 188 0.09 3.98 39.84
C LYS A 188 0.93 4.89 40.75
N GLU A 189 2.24 4.90 40.57
CA GLU A 189 3.21 5.65 41.38
C GLU A 189 3.79 6.83 40.59
N ARG A 190 4.17 7.92 41.30
CA ARG A 190 4.74 9.13 40.67
C ARG A 190 6.14 8.93 40.10
N THR A 191 6.91 7.98 40.63
CA THR A 191 8.28 7.69 40.22
C THR A 191 8.49 6.20 40.01
N PHE A 192 9.27 5.81 39.00
CA PHE A 192 9.54 4.42 38.67
C PHE A 192 10.92 4.25 37.99
N ASP A 193 11.40 3.01 37.95
CA ASP A 193 12.75 2.63 37.53
C ASP A 193 12.94 2.55 36.00
N ARG A 194 11.85 2.31 35.26
CA ARG A 194 11.88 2.20 33.79
C ARG A 194 10.63 2.75 33.11
N ILE A 195 10.81 3.25 31.89
CA ILE A 195 9.70 3.65 31.03
C ILE A 195 8.77 2.43 30.80
N VAL A 196 7.49 2.63 31.05
CA VAL A 196 6.48 1.57 30.95
C VAL A 196 6.23 1.19 29.49
N SER A 197 6.20 -0.11 29.21
CA SER A 197 5.91 -0.64 27.88
C SER A 197 4.43 -0.49 27.52
N THR A 198 4.15 0.13 26.37
CA THR A 198 2.80 0.18 25.80
C THR A 198 2.31 -1.20 25.38
N ALA A 199 3.22 -2.04 24.87
CA ALA A 199 2.93 -3.39 24.44
C ALA A 199 2.47 -4.27 25.62
N TYR A 200 3.10 -4.11 26.79
CA TYR A 200 2.66 -4.76 28.03
C TYR A 200 1.23 -4.35 28.42
N GLY A 201 0.91 -3.06 28.39
CA GLY A 201 -0.44 -2.57 28.72
C GLY A 201 -1.53 -3.07 27.80
N ILE A 202 -1.21 -3.31 26.52
CA ILE A 202 -2.16 -3.90 25.56
C ILE A 202 -2.49 -5.34 25.95
N ILE A 203 -1.49 -6.16 26.26
CA ILE A 203 -1.71 -7.57 26.61
C ILE A 203 -2.39 -7.68 27.98
N LEU A 204 -1.92 -6.92 28.98
CA LEU A 204 -2.51 -6.93 30.32
C LEU A 204 -4.01 -6.59 30.26
N SER A 205 -4.35 -5.48 29.59
CA SER A 205 -5.73 -5.05 29.42
C SER A 205 -6.59 -6.06 28.64
N LEU A 206 -6.00 -6.85 27.75
CA LEU A 206 -6.73 -7.89 27.01
C LEU A 206 -7.08 -9.05 27.93
N VAL A 207 -6.12 -9.56 28.69
CA VAL A 207 -6.34 -10.71 29.59
C VAL A 207 -7.26 -10.32 30.74
N GLU A 208 -7.05 -9.16 31.38
CA GLU A 208 -7.85 -8.74 32.53
C GLU A 208 -9.31 -8.41 32.17
N ARG A 209 -9.57 -7.76 31.03
CA ARG A 209 -10.91 -7.25 30.70
C ARG A 209 -11.72 -8.15 29.78
N HIS A 210 -11.06 -9.02 29.01
CA HIS A 210 -11.73 -9.76 27.94
C HIS A 210 -11.56 -11.26 28.01
N PHE A 211 -10.69 -11.79 28.89
CA PHE A 211 -10.58 -13.25 29.02
C PHE A 211 -11.89 -13.84 29.59
N PRO A 212 -12.48 -14.88 28.97
CA PRO A 212 -13.73 -15.46 29.46
C PRO A 212 -13.50 -16.22 30.79
N THR A 213 -13.70 -15.56 31.94
CA THR A 213 -13.60 -16.19 33.27
C THR A 213 -14.97 -16.47 33.92
N SER A 214 -16.04 -15.90 33.39
CA SER A 214 -17.43 -16.05 33.84
C SER A 214 -18.37 -15.73 32.67
N PRO A 215 -19.65 -16.18 32.68
CA PRO A 215 -20.61 -15.70 31.69
C PRO A 215 -20.70 -14.18 31.81
N LEU A 216 -20.74 -13.48 30.68
CA LEU A 216 -20.84 -12.01 30.66
C LEU A 216 -22.08 -11.60 31.46
N GLU A 217 -21.90 -11.08 32.68
CA GLU A 217 -22.87 -10.12 33.19
C GLU A 217 -22.82 -8.96 32.21
N PHE A 218 -23.91 -8.78 31.47
CA PHE A 218 -24.08 -7.66 30.59
C PHE A 218 -24.04 -6.39 31.44
N VAL A 219 -22.86 -5.83 31.65
CA VAL A 219 -22.70 -4.45 32.10
C VAL A 219 -22.80 -3.64 30.83
N PRO A 220 -23.94 -2.98 30.54
CA PRO A 220 -23.94 -1.98 29.49
C PRO A 220 -22.93 -0.93 29.95
N SER A 221 -21.81 -0.83 29.24
CA SER A 221 -21.02 0.39 29.26
C SER A 221 -21.89 1.46 28.61
N THR A 222 -22.78 2.02 29.42
CA THR A 222 -23.45 3.27 29.07
C THR A 222 -22.32 4.29 28.89
N PRO A 223 -22.19 4.93 27.73
CA PRO A 223 -21.44 6.17 27.69
C PRO A 223 -22.16 7.10 28.67
N LYS A 224 -21.43 7.70 29.62
CA LYS A 224 -22.00 8.68 30.55
C LYS A 224 -22.72 9.76 29.73
N LYS A 225 -24.05 9.66 29.62
CA LYS A 225 -24.93 10.73 29.15
C LYS A 225 -24.95 11.79 30.24
N GLY A 226 -24.01 12.72 30.16
CA GLY A 226 -24.11 13.99 30.86
C GLY A 226 -25.12 14.88 30.13
N VAL A 227 -26.29 15.07 30.76
CA VAL A 227 -27.18 16.24 30.70
C VAL A 227 -27.24 16.99 29.36
N TRP A 228 -28.01 16.49 28.39
CA TRP A 228 -28.58 17.30 27.30
C TRP A 228 -29.93 16.71 26.90
N GLU A 229 -30.92 16.83 27.78
CA GLU A 229 -32.31 16.55 27.44
C GLU A 229 -33.20 17.63 28.05
N LYS A 230 -33.05 18.84 27.49
CA LYS A 230 -34.02 19.93 27.47
C LYS A 230 -33.45 21.01 26.56
N ILE A 231 -33.89 20.98 25.31
CA ILE A 231 -33.94 22.02 24.26
C ILE A 231 -33.74 21.28 22.92
N GLY A 232 -34.81 21.22 22.13
CA GLY A 232 -34.83 20.53 20.85
C GLY A 232 -33.95 21.24 19.82
N VAL A 233 -32.87 20.56 19.43
CA VAL A 233 -32.01 20.86 18.29
C VAL A 233 -31.51 19.52 17.74
N GLU A 234 -31.82 19.20 16.48
CA GLU A 234 -31.32 18.00 15.79
C GLU A 234 -29.96 18.30 15.13
N GLU A 235 -28.86 17.82 15.70
CA GLU A 235 -27.50 18.00 15.15
C GLU A 235 -26.66 16.71 15.01
N SER A 236 -26.21 16.52 13.77
CA SER A 236 -24.91 16.08 13.24
C SER A 236 -24.27 14.79 13.76
N SER A 237 -24.43 13.74 12.94
CA SER A 237 -23.62 12.52 12.92
C SER A 237 -22.14 12.81 12.64
N THR A 238 -21.27 12.51 13.61
CA THR A 238 -19.84 12.28 13.43
C THR A 238 -19.60 10.97 12.70
N GLU A 239 -18.99 11.05 11.52
CA GLU A 239 -18.57 9.95 10.67
C GLU A 239 -17.33 9.27 11.28
N ASP A 240 -17.52 8.26 12.13
CA ASP A 240 -16.48 7.31 12.57
C ASP A 240 -17.14 5.97 12.97
N SER A 241 -17.90 5.35 12.05
CA SER A 241 -18.40 3.96 12.26
C SER A 241 -18.86 3.19 11.01
N ASP A 242 -18.57 3.64 9.78
CA ASP A 242 -19.19 3.05 8.57
C ASP A 242 -18.39 1.91 7.91
N ASP A 243 -17.88 0.96 8.70
CA ASP A 243 -17.32 -0.30 8.16
C ASP A 243 -17.82 -1.56 8.88
N LEU A 244 -18.87 -1.47 9.70
CA LEU A 244 -19.45 -2.63 10.42
C LEU A 244 -20.91 -2.96 10.06
N ALA A 245 -21.52 -2.27 9.11
CA ALA A 245 -22.93 -2.40 8.78
C ALA A 245 -23.16 -3.04 7.40
N ASP A 246 -22.86 -4.33 7.26
CA ASP A 246 -23.38 -5.11 6.10
C ASP A 246 -23.61 -6.60 6.42
N LEU A 247 -24.12 -6.88 7.63
CA LEU A 247 -24.37 -8.26 8.08
C LEU A 247 -25.74 -8.46 8.71
N THR A 248 -26.80 -7.77 8.27
CA THR A 248 -28.16 -8.14 8.69
C THR A 248 -29.21 -7.76 7.65
N GLY A 249 -29.63 -8.72 6.82
CA GLY A 249 -30.78 -8.53 5.93
C GLY A 249 -31.24 -9.84 5.29
N GLY A 250 -32.16 -10.56 5.94
CA GLY A 250 -32.74 -11.77 5.36
C GLY A 250 -33.79 -12.44 6.23
N LYS A 251 -35.03 -11.95 6.18
CA LYS A 251 -36.23 -12.63 6.71
C LYS A 251 -36.52 -13.92 5.91
N ARG A 252 -36.80 -15.04 6.59
CA ARG A 252 -37.90 -16.03 6.33
C ARG A 252 -37.77 -17.27 7.23
N LYS A 253 -38.77 -17.50 8.10
CA LYS A 253 -39.90 -18.47 8.03
C LYS A 253 -39.57 -19.87 8.58
N LEU A 254 -40.25 -20.20 9.67
CA LEU A 254 -40.31 -21.50 10.34
C LEU A 254 -40.79 -22.61 9.39
N HIS A 255 -40.22 -23.80 9.52
CA HIS A 255 -40.96 -25.06 9.56
C HIS A 255 -40.21 -26.14 10.33
N SER A 256 -40.99 -27.00 10.97
CA SER A 256 -40.68 -28.02 11.97
C SER A 256 -40.43 -29.41 11.37
N ASN A 257 -40.09 -30.35 12.27
CA ASN A 257 -39.98 -31.82 12.17
C ASN A 257 -38.52 -32.29 11.98
N GLY A 258 -37.94 -33.24 12.72
CA GLY A 258 -38.38 -34.16 13.77
C GLY A 258 -37.52 -35.44 13.69
N THR A 259 -36.98 -35.94 14.82
CA THR A 259 -36.52 -37.34 15.10
C THR A 259 -35.37 -37.95 14.23
N GLU A 260 -34.45 -38.83 14.62
CA GLU A 260 -34.06 -39.59 15.82
C GLU A 260 -32.68 -40.27 15.56
N LYS A 261 -31.90 -40.51 16.64
CA LYS A 261 -30.91 -41.59 16.98
C LYS A 261 -30.25 -42.46 15.87
N ARG A 262 -28.92 -42.72 15.98
CA ARG A 262 -28.30 -43.94 16.60
C ARG A 262 -26.76 -44.08 16.42
N LEU A 263 -26.09 -44.40 17.55
CA LEU A 263 -25.00 -45.36 17.84
C LEU A 263 -23.67 -45.50 17.03
N ASN A 264 -22.57 -45.24 17.77
CA ASN A 264 -21.38 -46.07 18.05
C ASN A 264 -20.65 -46.90 16.96
N SER A 265 -19.34 -46.68 16.85
CA SER A 265 -18.34 -47.76 17.04
C SER A 265 -16.97 -47.23 17.49
N ARG A 266 -16.42 -47.86 18.53
CA ARG A 266 -15.07 -47.68 19.10
C ARG A 266 -14.15 -48.76 18.54
N THR A 267 -12.88 -48.45 18.31
CA THR A 267 -11.79 -49.43 18.37
C THR A 267 -10.58 -48.81 19.10
N ASN A 268 -10.17 -49.48 20.18
CA ASN A 268 -9.00 -49.17 21.01
C ASN A 268 -7.78 -49.95 20.47
N ILE A 269 -6.60 -49.33 20.46
CA ILE A 269 -5.30 -50.04 20.52
C ILE A 269 -4.43 -49.33 21.55
N SER A 270 -3.99 -50.10 22.54
CA SER A 270 -3.20 -49.72 23.72
C SER A 270 -1.74 -49.45 23.39
N ALA A 271 -1.14 -48.50 24.10
CA ALA A 271 0.30 -48.20 24.05
C ALA A 271 0.96 -48.58 25.38
N ASP A 272 1.96 -49.46 25.32
CA ASP A 272 2.88 -49.77 26.42
C ASP A 272 4.25 -49.12 26.19
N ASN A 273 4.87 -48.75 27.32
CA ASN A 273 6.10 -47.98 27.48
C ASN A 273 7.36 -48.67 26.94
N ASN A 274 8.32 -47.90 26.40
CA ASN A 274 9.72 -48.33 26.34
C ASN A 274 10.73 -47.14 26.40
N PRO A 275 11.70 -47.13 27.35
CA PRO A 275 12.65 -46.04 27.59
C PRO A 275 13.91 -46.16 26.72
N ALA A 276 13.74 -46.19 25.39
CA ALA A 276 14.86 -46.33 24.44
C ALA A 276 15.14 -45.08 23.58
N LEU A 277 14.31 -44.02 23.69
CA LEU A 277 14.40 -42.84 22.81
C LEU A 277 15.37 -41.74 23.28
N LEU A 278 15.97 -41.85 24.47
CA LEU A 278 16.90 -40.84 25.00
C LEU A 278 18.35 -41.00 24.47
N ALA A 279 18.67 -42.09 23.76
CA ALA A 279 20.03 -42.36 23.25
C ALA A 279 20.27 -41.86 21.81
N ALA A 280 19.25 -41.40 21.09
CA ALA A 280 19.39 -40.89 19.72
C ALA A 280 19.26 -39.36 19.72
N GLY A 281 20.37 -38.65 19.50
CA GLY A 281 20.44 -37.18 19.47
C GLY A 281 19.58 -36.50 18.40
N ILE A 282 18.26 -36.52 18.57
CA ILE A 282 17.29 -35.81 17.74
C ILE A 282 17.34 -34.32 18.13
N LYS A 283 17.83 -33.48 17.22
CA LYS A 283 17.74 -32.02 17.33
C LYS A 283 16.26 -31.63 17.40
N PHE A 284 15.86 -30.95 18.48
CA PHE A 284 14.52 -30.36 18.62
C PHE A 284 14.22 -29.42 17.44
N ASN A 285 13.04 -29.56 16.83
CA ASN A 285 12.58 -28.67 15.76
C ASN A 285 12.21 -27.30 16.36
N LYS A 286 13.00 -26.26 16.08
CA LYS A 286 12.84 -24.87 16.57
C LYS A 286 11.47 -24.24 16.18
N TYR A 287 10.76 -24.84 15.23
CA TYR A 287 9.51 -24.33 14.66
C TYR A 287 8.30 -25.21 14.94
N ASP A 288 8.47 -26.30 15.71
CA ASP A 288 7.35 -27.13 16.09
C ASP A 288 6.48 -26.42 17.12
N TRP A 289 5.34 -25.92 16.61
CA TRP A 289 4.31 -25.30 17.42
C TRP A 289 3.73 -26.30 18.44
N ASN A 290 3.77 -27.60 18.17
CA ASN A 290 3.08 -28.61 18.97
C ASN A 290 3.92 -29.18 20.12
N THR A 291 5.22 -28.92 20.21
CA THR A 291 6.06 -29.54 21.26
C THR A 291 5.77 -29.02 22.67
N CYS A 292 5.02 -27.92 22.79
CA CYS A 292 4.52 -27.41 24.08
C CYS A 292 3.18 -28.05 24.52
N TYR A 293 2.60 -28.96 23.73
CA TYR A 293 1.20 -29.37 23.85
C TYR A 293 0.94 -30.78 24.42
N ALA A 294 1.96 -31.49 24.91
CA ALA A 294 1.80 -32.83 25.44
C ALA A 294 2.15 -32.91 26.93
N LYS A 295 1.35 -32.26 27.79
CA LYS A 295 1.20 -32.61 29.22
C LYS A 295 0.11 -31.76 29.87
N SER A 296 -1.11 -32.30 29.92
CA SER A 296 -2.02 -32.23 31.08
C SER A 296 -3.39 -32.82 30.73
N ASP A 297 -3.52 -34.10 31.05
CA ASP A 297 -4.65 -34.83 31.63
C ASP A 297 -6.10 -34.67 31.10
N SER A 298 -6.60 -35.84 30.68
CA SER A 298 -7.99 -36.17 30.42
C SER A 298 -8.57 -37.02 31.55
N THR A 299 -9.46 -36.48 32.40
CA THR A 299 -10.46 -37.26 33.16
C THR A 299 -11.40 -36.35 33.97
N ILE A 300 -12.58 -35.98 33.47
CA ILE A 300 -13.69 -35.55 34.34
C ILE A 300 -15.06 -36.05 33.83
N THR A 301 -15.75 -36.80 34.70
CA THR A 301 -17.10 -37.38 34.58
C THR A 301 -18.21 -36.32 34.76
N ASN A 302 -19.43 -36.68 34.35
CA ASN A 302 -20.36 -35.77 33.65
C ASN A 302 -21.43 -35.05 34.50
N ARG A 303 -21.22 -34.75 35.79
CA ARG A 303 -22.21 -33.98 36.60
C ARG A 303 -21.63 -32.91 37.55
N SER A 304 -20.32 -32.67 37.51
CA SER A 304 -19.58 -31.62 38.24
C SER A 304 -18.88 -30.63 37.28
N LYS A 305 -19.35 -30.52 36.03
CA LYS A 305 -18.62 -29.89 34.92
C LYS A 305 -18.67 -28.37 34.87
N GLU A 306 -19.70 -27.71 35.39
CA GLU A 306 -19.80 -26.25 35.31
C GLU A 306 -18.76 -25.57 36.20
N ASN A 307 -18.67 -25.92 37.49
CA ASN A 307 -17.65 -25.37 38.39
C ASN A 307 -16.22 -25.69 37.93
N SER A 308 -15.99 -26.91 37.41
CA SER A 308 -14.68 -27.32 36.89
C SER A 308 -14.27 -26.56 35.60
N SER A 309 -15.23 -26.18 34.75
CA SER A 309 -14.95 -25.44 33.51
C SER A 309 -14.53 -23.99 33.79
N TYR A 310 -15.19 -23.33 34.76
CA TYR A 310 -14.81 -21.97 35.18
C TYR A 310 -13.48 -21.96 35.94
N GLU A 311 -13.21 -22.97 36.75
CA GLU A 311 -11.92 -23.13 37.43
C GLU A 311 -10.78 -23.36 36.43
N LEU A 312 -11.02 -24.14 35.37
CA LEU A 312 -10.08 -24.30 34.26
C LEU A 312 -9.86 -22.97 33.51
N CYS A 313 -10.92 -22.18 33.24
CA CYS A 313 -10.77 -20.85 32.63
C CYS A 313 -9.95 -19.90 33.52
N LYS A 314 -10.16 -19.90 34.84
CA LYS A 314 -9.37 -19.10 35.79
C LYS A 314 -7.90 -19.55 35.84
N SER A 315 -7.65 -20.86 35.77
CA SER A 315 -6.30 -21.42 35.68
C SER A 315 -5.59 -20.96 34.39
N MET A 316 -6.26 -21.06 33.25
CA MET A 316 -5.76 -20.59 31.95
C MET A 316 -5.48 -19.09 31.94
N ALA A 317 -6.35 -18.28 32.54
CA ALA A 317 -6.14 -16.84 32.71
C ALA A 317 -4.91 -16.55 33.58
N SER A 318 -4.76 -17.26 34.70
CA SER A 318 -3.62 -17.11 35.62
C SER A 318 -2.30 -17.49 34.94
N GLU A 319 -2.29 -18.54 34.13
CA GLU A 319 -1.11 -18.95 33.36
C GLU A 319 -0.73 -17.90 32.31
N LEU A 320 -1.71 -17.32 31.61
CA LEU A 320 -1.44 -16.21 30.68
C LEU A 320 -0.88 -15.01 31.43
N MET A 321 -1.45 -14.63 32.57
CA MET A 321 -0.94 -13.52 33.39
C MET A 321 0.51 -13.74 33.85
N ALA A 322 0.88 -14.98 34.21
CA ALA A 322 2.26 -15.32 34.54
C ALA A 322 3.21 -15.12 33.35
N MET A 323 2.79 -15.49 32.13
CA MET A 323 3.58 -15.22 30.91
C MET A 323 3.68 -13.73 30.59
N VAL A 324 2.61 -12.97 30.83
CA VAL A 324 2.59 -11.51 30.65
C VAL A 324 3.62 -10.85 31.56
N GLU A 325 3.70 -11.29 32.82
CA GLU A 325 4.69 -10.75 33.77
C GLU A 325 6.12 -11.18 33.41
N ALA A 326 6.32 -12.41 32.90
CA ALA A 326 7.62 -12.87 32.40
C ALA A 326 8.10 -12.04 31.19
N LEU A 327 7.21 -11.69 30.26
CA LEU A 327 7.52 -10.86 29.09
C LEU A 327 7.76 -9.39 29.44
N LYS A 328 7.19 -8.90 30.54
CA LYS A 328 7.23 -7.48 30.92
C LYS A 328 8.64 -6.90 30.95
N SER A 329 9.63 -7.64 31.44
CA SER A 329 11.03 -7.19 31.54
C SER A 329 11.71 -7.04 30.18
N ARG A 330 11.30 -7.86 29.20
CA ARG A 330 11.90 -7.92 27.85
C ARG A 330 11.23 -7.01 26.83
N LEU A 331 9.96 -6.64 27.07
CA LEU A 331 9.22 -5.79 26.14
C LEU A 331 9.82 -4.37 26.05
N PRO A 332 9.88 -3.79 24.84
CA PRO A 332 10.43 -2.45 24.67
C PRO A 332 9.56 -1.39 25.35
N PRO A 333 10.16 -0.26 25.80
CA PRO A 333 9.45 0.83 26.44
C PRO A 333 8.51 1.56 25.46
N ASN A 334 7.70 2.51 25.98
CA ASN A 334 6.92 3.40 25.12
C ASN A 334 7.84 4.15 24.14
N THR A 335 7.56 4.01 22.85
CA THR A 335 8.37 4.54 21.75
C THR A 335 8.53 6.06 21.81
N LEU A 336 7.47 6.81 22.12
CA LEU A 336 7.52 8.28 22.13
C LEU A 336 8.40 8.78 23.29
N ASP A 337 8.23 8.21 24.48
CA ASP A 337 9.02 8.57 25.65
C ASP A 337 10.49 8.18 25.49
N GLU A 338 10.76 6.98 24.98
CA GLU A 338 12.12 6.52 24.68
C GLU A 338 12.80 7.40 23.62
N LEU A 339 12.06 7.80 22.58
CA LEU A 339 12.56 8.68 21.53
C LEU A 339 12.93 10.05 22.10
N ILE A 340 12.06 10.66 22.92
CA ILE A 340 12.33 11.96 23.56
C ILE A 340 13.54 11.87 24.49
N ASP A 341 13.61 10.83 25.32
CA ASP A 341 14.71 10.62 26.27
C ASP A 341 16.06 10.48 25.54
N LYS A 342 16.15 9.60 24.54
CA LYS A 342 17.38 9.36 23.76
C LYS A 342 17.81 10.57 22.92
N LEU A 343 16.88 11.47 22.58
CA LEU A 343 17.15 12.72 21.86
C LEU A 343 17.59 13.89 22.77
N GLY A 344 17.73 13.67 24.08
CA GLY A 344 18.19 14.69 25.03
C GLY A 344 17.07 15.29 25.89
N GLY A 345 15.90 14.64 25.93
CA GLY A 345 14.78 15.01 26.78
C GLY A 345 13.94 16.18 26.25
N PRO A 346 12.94 16.63 27.04
CA PRO A 346 11.97 17.64 26.61
C PRO A 346 12.56 19.02 26.31
N SER A 347 13.76 19.33 26.80
CA SER A 347 14.45 20.60 26.54
C SER A 347 14.98 20.69 25.11
N HIS A 348 15.33 19.56 24.48
CA HIS A 348 15.89 19.51 23.13
C HIS A 348 14.85 19.19 22.05
N VAL A 349 13.73 18.59 22.44
CA VAL A 349 12.67 18.12 21.53
C VAL A 349 11.41 18.96 21.67
N SER A 350 10.91 19.47 20.54
CA SER A 350 9.60 20.11 20.45
C SER A 350 8.51 19.05 20.31
N GLU A 351 7.79 18.79 21.38
CA GLU A 351 6.71 17.80 21.38
C GLU A 351 5.36 18.45 21.04
N MET A 352 4.83 18.17 19.85
CA MET A 352 3.50 18.62 19.41
C MET A 352 2.57 17.41 19.26
N THR A 353 2.14 16.88 20.41
CA THR A 353 1.25 15.72 20.47
C THR A 353 -0.04 16.02 21.24
N GLY A 354 -1.05 15.16 21.07
CA GLY A 354 -2.34 15.29 21.76
C GLY A 354 -2.35 14.77 23.20
N ARG A 355 -1.21 14.32 23.73
CA ARG A 355 -1.15 13.68 25.05
C ARG A 355 -1.14 14.69 26.19
N LYS A 356 -1.79 14.40 27.31
CA LYS A 356 -1.89 15.31 28.48
C LYS A 356 -0.69 15.21 29.41
N SER A 357 -0.08 14.04 29.51
CA SER A 357 1.04 13.77 30.41
C SER A 357 2.18 13.05 29.70
N ARG A 358 3.39 13.13 30.27
CA ARG A 358 4.61 12.54 29.71
C ARG A 358 5.47 11.91 30.81
N ILE A 359 6.37 11.02 30.40
CA ILE A 359 7.38 10.44 31.29
C ILE A 359 8.69 11.22 31.08
N VAL A 360 9.28 11.72 32.17
CA VAL A 360 10.53 12.49 32.14
C VAL A 360 11.57 11.81 33.00
N ARG A 361 12.83 11.82 32.55
CA ARG A 361 13.96 11.32 33.33
C ARG A 361 14.35 12.34 34.40
N ALA A 362 14.14 12.01 35.68
CA ALA A 362 14.48 12.84 36.83
C ALA A 362 15.89 12.53 37.39
N GLY A 363 16.46 11.35 37.10
CA GLY A 363 17.80 10.93 37.51
C GLY A 363 18.39 9.81 36.64
N LYS A 364 19.57 9.26 36.99
CA LYS A 364 20.25 8.23 36.16
C LYS A 364 19.37 7.01 35.85
N GLN A 365 18.49 6.60 36.76
CA GLN A 365 17.54 5.47 36.59
C GLN A 365 16.16 5.76 37.23
N ILE A 366 15.78 7.03 37.37
CA ILE A 366 14.49 7.40 37.97
C ILE A 366 13.72 8.22 36.94
N PHE A 367 12.50 7.78 36.64
CA PHE A 367 11.55 8.46 35.78
C PHE A 367 10.39 9.00 36.62
N SER A 368 9.92 10.20 36.30
CA SER A 368 8.73 10.82 36.87
C SER A 368 7.62 10.94 35.83
N TYR A 369 6.38 10.86 36.30
CA TYR A 369 5.20 11.14 35.49
C TYR A 369 4.77 12.60 35.66
N ASP A 370 4.96 13.41 34.62
CA ASP A 370 4.71 14.85 34.65
C ASP A 370 3.51 15.22 33.76
N SER A 371 2.64 16.09 34.25
CA SER A 371 1.61 16.73 33.43
C SER A 371 2.25 17.68 32.42
N ARG A 372 1.84 17.64 31.15
CA ARG A 372 2.24 18.66 30.16
C ARG A 372 1.47 19.95 30.40
N ALA A 373 0.19 19.84 30.73
CA ALA A 373 -0.64 21.00 31.05
C ALA A 373 -0.23 21.57 32.41
N THR A 374 0.26 22.81 32.41
CA THR A 374 0.34 23.65 33.61
C THR A 374 -1.06 24.21 33.91
N GLU A 375 -1.38 24.46 35.17
CA GLU A 375 -2.73 24.88 35.61
C GLU A 375 -3.28 26.11 34.84
N ASP A 376 -2.39 26.96 34.31
CA ASP A 376 -2.76 28.19 33.58
C ASP A 376 -2.76 28.08 32.04
N CYS A 377 -2.46 26.93 31.43
CA CYS A 377 -2.22 26.85 29.97
C CYS A 377 -2.90 25.63 29.30
N PRO A 378 -3.87 25.84 28.39
CA PRO A 378 -4.46 24.76 27.58
C PRO A 378 -3.42 24.03 26.72
N LEU A 379 -3.65 22.74 26.46
CA LEU A 379 -2.74 21.87 25.69
C LEU A 379 -2.43 22.41 24.28
N GLU A 380 -3.41 23.05 23.64
CA GLU A 380 -3.24 23.68 22.33
C GLU A 380 -2.20 24.79 22.37
N MET A 381 -2.20 25.60 23.43
CA MET A 381 -1.26 26.70 23.61
C MET A 381 0.18 26.17 23.84
N ILE A 382 0.32 25.02 24.51
CA ILE A 382 1.63 24.35 24.66
C ILE A 382 2.15 23.88 23.30
N ASN A 383 1.29 23.27 22.47
CA ASN A 383 1.70 22.87 21.13
C ASN A 383 2.10 24.08 20.26
N VAL A 384 1.47 25.23 20.46
CA VAL A 384 1.86 26.51 19.83
C VAL A 384 3.23 26.98 20.32
N GLN A 385 3.48 26.96 21.63
CA GLN A 385 4.79 27.32 22.19
C GLN A 385 5.91 26.39 21.72
N GLU A 386 5.65 25.09 21.65
CA GLU A 386 6.62 24.09 21.17
C GLU A 386 6.91 24.24 19.67
N ARG A 387 5.89 24.58 18.88
CA ARG A 387 6.05 24.97 17.47
C ARG A 387 6.94 26.21 17.36
N ASP A 388 6.68 27.24 18.16
CA ASP A 388 7.44 28.48 18.11
C ASP A 388 8.89 28.25 18.51
N ALA A 389 9.15 27.45 19.55
CA ALA A 389 10.51 27.04 19.92
C ALA A 389 11.26 26.34 18.77
N PHE A 390 10.56 25.52 17.98
CA PHE A 390 11.14 24.89 16.79
C PHE A 390 11.40 25.90 15.66
N MET A 391 10.43 26.77 15.37
CA MET A 391 10.50 27.76 14.28
C MET A 391 11.48 28.91 14.57
N ASP A 392 11.70 29.23 15.85
CA ASP A 392 12.69 30.19 16.31
C ASP A 392 14.12 29.62 16.28
N GLY A 393 14.25 28.28 16.24
CA GLY A 393 15.54 27.59 16.28
C GLY A 393 16.09 27.36 17.69
N ARG A 394 15.25 27.51 18.73
CA ARG A 394 15.59 27.10 20.10
C ARG A 394 15.70 25.58 20.22
N LYS A 395 14.86 24.86 19.47
CA LYS A 395 14.89 23.40 19.35
C LYS A 395 14.99 23.02 17.86
N TYR A 396 15.78 22.00 17.55
CA TYR A 396 16.00 21.56 16.15
C TYR A 396 15.30 20.26 15.78
N ILE A 397 14.65 19.61 16.75
CA ILE A 397 13.94 18.35 16.55
C ILE A 397 12.51 18.55 17.02
N ALA A 398 11.54 18.22 16.16
CA ALA A 398 10.13 18.25 16.47
C ALA A 398 9.53 16.85 16.31
N ILE A 399 8.63 16.47 17.21
CA ILE A 399 7.83 15.25 17.10
C ILE A 399 6.36 15.66 16.97
N ILE A 400 5.70 15.16 15.93
CA ILE A 400 4.28 15.43 15.66
C ILE A 400 3.45 14.14 15.75
N SER A 401 2.28 14.23 16.37
CA SER A 401 1.25 13.18 16.29
C SER A 401 0.07 13.61 15.42
N GLU A 402 -0.66 12.65 14.85
CA GLU A 402 -1.86 12.92 14.03
C GLU A 402 -2.84 13.87 14.72
N ALA A 403 -3.21 13.57 15.98
CA ALA A 403 -4.20 14.33 16.75
C ALA A 403 -3.83 15.80 17.04
N ALA A 404 -2.54 16.15 17.08
CA ALA A 404 -2.09 17.52 17.38
C ALA A 404 -1.57 18.24 16.13
N SER A 405 -1.42 17.54 15.00
CA SER A 405 -0.82 18.11 13.78
C SER A 405 -1.79 18.99 12.98
N SER A 406 -3.09 18.95 13.26
CA SER A 406 -4.10 19.79 12.60
C SER A 406 -3.75 21.29 12.75
N GLY A 407 -3.79 22.04 11.65
CA GLY A 407 -3.39 23.45 11.60
C GLY A 407 -1.89 23.79 11.68
N ILE A 408 -0.99 22.92 12.14
CA ILE A 408 0.42 23.28 12.41
C ILE A 408 1.27 23.45 11.13
N SER A 409 2.16 24.46 11.14
CA SER A 409 3.16 24.76 10.09
C SER A 409 4.58 24.59 10.63
N LEU A 410 5.39 23.72 10.00
CA LEU A 410 6.79 23.43 10.36
C LEU A 410 7.75 23.56 9.17
N GLN A 411 7.29 24.10 8.04
CA GLN A 411 8.13 24.33 6.86
C GLN A 411 9.32 25.27 7.17
N SER A 412 10.33 25.27 6.32
CA SER A 412 11.42 26.26 6.37
C SER A 412 10.92 27.61 5.83
N ASP A 413 10.04 28.29 6.57
CA ASP A 413 9.42 29.56 6.14
C ASP A 413 10.48 30.68 6.07
N ARG A 414 10.44 31.49 5.02
CA ARG A 414 11.37 32.63 4.86
C ARG A 414 11.25 33.67 5.99
N ARG A 415 10.09 33.72 6.66
CA ARG A 415 9.78 34.68 7.74
C ARG A 415 10.29 34.26 9.12
N VAL A 416 10.67 33.00 9.31
CA VAL A 416 11.12 32.50 10.62
C VAL A 416 12.63 32.42 10.73
N ASN A 417 13.14 32.36 11.95
CA ASN A 417 14.58 32.31 12.22
C ASN A 417 15.20 30.97 11.80
N ASN A 418 14.51 29.85 12.09
CA ASN A 418 14.98 28.53 11.71
C ASN A 418 14.71 28.23 10.22
N LYS A 419 15.64 28.63 9.36
CA LYS A 419 15.59 28.42 7.90
C LYS A 419 16.28 27.12 7.44
N ARG A 420 16.69 26.24 8.36
CA ARG A 420 17.40 24.98 8.04
C ARG A 420 16.55 24.07 7.15
N LYS A 421 17.20 23.28 6.29
CA LYS A 421 16.49 22.28 5.48
C LYS A 421 15.77 21.29 6.38
N ARG A 422 14.51 20.97 6.07
CA ARG A 422 13.70 20.05 6.87
C ARG A 422 13.97 18.60 6.45
N LEU A 423 14.31 17.74 7.40
CA LEU A 423 14.27 16.29 7.24
C LEU A 423 13.02 15.78 7.97
N HIS A 424 12.03 15.31 7.21
CA HIS A 424 10.82 14.73 7.77
C HIS A 424 10.95 13.20 7.77
N ILE A 425 11.12 12.63 8.97
CA ILE A 425 11.21 11.19 9.21
C ILE A 425 9.82 10.68 9.55
N THR A 426 9.30 9.73 8.77
CA THR A 426 8.04 9.05 9.08
C THR A 426 8.36 7.72 9.75
N LEU A 427 8.18 7.67 11.09
CA LEU A 427 8.42 6.45 11.86
C LEU A 427 7.21 5.52 11.83
N GLU A 428 6.00 6.06 11.77
CA GLU A 428 4.77 5.27 11.66
C GLU A 428 4.00 5.73 10.42
N LEU A 429 3.86 4.84 9.43
CA LEU A 429 3.05 5.13 8.24
C LEU A 429 1.57 5.03 8.57
N SER A 430 0.79 6.00 8.09
CA SER A 430 -0.65 5.98 8.24
C SER A 430 -1.32 4.95 7.33
N TRP A 431 -2.38 4.33 7.84
CA TRP A 431 -3.21 3.37 7.10
C TRP A 431 -3.81 3.97 5.82
N SER A 432 -4.22 5.23 5.90
CA SER A 432 -4.65 6.02 4.75
C SER A 432 -3.48 6.85 4.25
N ALA A 433 -3.20 6.78 2.96
CA ALA A 433 -2.16 7.59 2.36
C ALA A 433 -2.52 9.08 2.31
N ASP A 434 -3.81 9.43 2.35
CA ASP A 434 -4.26 10.83 2.42
C ASP A 434 -3.88 11.46 3.77
N ARG A 435 -3.93 10.68 4.85
CA ARG A 435 -3.44 11.10 6.17
C ARG A 435 -1.92 11.34 6.17
N ALA A 436 -1.14 10.49 5.50
CA ALA A 436 0.30 10.67 5.36
C ALA A 436 0.63 11.97 4.61
N VAL A 437 -0.12 12.26 3.55
CA VAL A 437 0.05 13.47 2.75
C VAL A 437 -0.32 14.72 3.54
N GLN A 438 -1.37 14.65 4.37
CA GLN A 438 -1.69 15.73 5.30
C GLN A 438 -0.55 15.98 6.31
N GLN A 439 0.18 14.94 6.74
CA GLN A 439 1.38 15.09 7.58
C GLN A 439 2.54 15.73 6.80
N PHE A 440 2.77 15.35 5.54
CA PHE A 440 3.80 15.99 4.71
C PHE A 440 3.50 17.47 4.44
N GLY A 441 2.21 17.83 4.32
CA GLY A 441 1.74 19.20 4.23
C GLY A 441 2.05 20.07 5.46
N ARG A 442 2.59 19.51 6.56
CA ARG A 442 3.10 20.28 7.71
C ARG A 442 4.49 20.85 7.46
N THR A 443 5.32 20.16 6.68
CA THR A 443 6.69 20.56 6.34
C THR A 443 6.83 21.09 4.91
N HIS A 444 5.84 20.83 4.05
CA HIS A 444 5.80 21.28 2.66
C HIS A 444 4.68 22.30 2.46
N ARG A 445 5.00 23.60 2.53
CA ARG A 445 4.04 24.72 2.37
C ARG A 445 4.63 25.85 1.54
N SER A 446 3.75 26.73 1.05
CA SER A 446 4.16 27.93 0.32
C SER A 446 5.08 28.81 1.18
N ASN A 447 5.88 29.64 0.52
CA ASN A 447 6.89 30.49 1.15
C ASN A 447 8.03 29.73 1.88
N GLN A 448 8.20 28.43 1.64
CA GLN A 448 9.38 27.70 2.10
C GLN A 448 10.64 28.14 1.33
N LEU A 449 11.77 28.29 2.03
CA LEU A 449 13.08 28.61 1.45
C LEU A 449 13.68 27.38 0.74
N SER A 450 13.60 26.22 1.39
CA SER A 450 14.14 24.95 0.91
C SER A 450 13.06 23.86 0.93
N PRO A 451 12.96 23.02 -0.11
CA PRO A 451 12.07 21.85 -0.07
C PRO A 451 12.54 20.83 0.99
N PRO A 452 11.59 20.13 1.65
CA PRO A 452 11.92 19.09 2.63
C PRO A 452 12.50 17.83 1.99
N GLU A 453 13.25 17.06 2.79
CA GLU A 453 13.63 15.67 2.51
C GLU A 453 12.71 14.75 3.31
N TYR A 454 12.06 13.80 2.65
CA TYR A 454 11.24 12.78 3.30
C TYR A 454 12.02 11.46 3.43
N LEU A 455 12.02 10.92 4.64
CA LEU A 455 12.61 9.63 4.96
C LEU A 455 11.56 8.70 5.56
N PHE A 456 11.22 7.65 4.82
CA PHE A 456 10.39 6.54 5.29
C PHE A 456 11.26 5.51 5.96
N VAL A 457 10.95 5.18 7.20
CA VAL A 457 11.70 4.20 7.98
C VAL A 457 10.84 2.96 8.18
N ILE A 458 11.24 1.86 7.55
CA ILE A 458 10.54 0.57 7.61
C ILE A 458 11.44 -0.49 8.23
N SER A 459 10.86 -1.44 8.95
CA SER A 459 11.55 -2.64 9.37
C SER A 459 11.64 -3.65 8.21
N GLU A 460 12.55 -4.62 8.35
CA GLU A 460 12.66 -5.73 7.41
C GLU A 460 11.45 -6.69 7.43
N LEU A 461 10.54 -6.54 8.41
CA LEU A 461 9.33 -7.34 8.54
C LEU A 461 8.41 -7.15 7.33
N ALA A 462 8.09 -8.26 6.69
CA ALA A 462 7.15 -8.32 5.58
C ALA A 462 5.82 -7.58 5.81
N GLY A 463 5.30 -7.64 7.05
CA GLY A 463 4.03 -6.99 7.40
C GLY A 463 4.08 -5.46 7.27
N GLU A 464 5.25 -4.85 7.44
CA GLU A 464 5.42 -3.40 7.34
C GLU A 464 5.70 -2.93 5.90
N LYS A 465 6.39 -3.74 5.10
CA LYS A 465 6.75 -3.43 3.70
C LYS A 465 5.52 -3.00 2.89
N ARG A 466 4.37 -3.64 3.08
CA ARG A 466 3.11 -3.29 2.38
C ARG A 466 2.58 -1.89 2.71
N PHE A 467 2.76 -1.38 3.92
CA PHE A 467 2.28 -0.02 4.26
C PHE A 467 3.05 1.04 3.48
N ALA A 468 4.37 0.85 3.33
CA ALA A 468 5.18 1.71 2.49
C ALA A 468 4.73 1.66 1.02
N CYS A 469 4.32 0.49 0.54
CA CYS A 469 3.81 0.31 -0.83
C CYS A 469 2.57 1.17 -1.12
N VAL A 470 1.59 1.18 -0.20
CA VAL A 470 0.33 1.93 -0.35
C VAL A 470 0.59 3.44 -0.37
N VAL A 471 1.42 3.92 0.55
CA VAL A 471 1.80 5.33 0.62
C VAL A 471 2.59 5.75 -0.61
N ALA A 472 3.52 4.91 -1.08
CA ALA A 472 4.31 5.18 -2.27
C ALA A 472 3.45 5.31 -3.54
N LYS A 473 2.49 4.40 -3.76
CA LYS A 473 1.51 4.49 -4.86
C LYS A 473 0.70 5.78 -4.80
N ARG A 474 0.31 6.23 -3.60
CA ARG A 474 -0.47 7.46 -3.46
C ARG A 474 0.37 8.70 -3.69
N LEU A 475 1.61 8.76 -3.22
CA LEU A 475 2.52 9.88 -3.50
C LEU A 475 2.75 10.03 -5.01
N GLU A 476 2.91 8.91 -5.70
CA GLU A 476 3.03 8.86 -7.14
C GLU A 476 1.75 9.33 -7.86
N SER A 477 0.58 8.86 -7.40
CA SER A 477 -0.72 9.31 -7.89
C SER A 477 -0.98 10.79 -7.62
N LEU A 478 -0.53 11.32 -6.48
CA LEU A 478 -0.67 12.73 -6.15
C LEU A 478 0.22 13.59 -7.03
N GLY A 479 1.46 13.19 -7.30
CA GLY A 479 2.30 13.86 -8.32
C GLY A 479 1.60 13.92 -9.69
N ALA A 480 0.96 12.83 -10.09
CA ALA A 480 0.17 12.75 -11.32
C ALA A 480 -1.08 13.66 -11.31
N LEU A 481 -1.88 13.66 -10.24
CA LEU A 481 -3.13 14.43 -10.11
C LEU A 481 -2.89 15.95 -10.02
N THR A 482 -1.73 16.37 -9.52
CA THR A 482 -1.54 17.74 -9.03
C THR A 482 -0.75 18.61 -9.98
N HIS A 483 0.23 18.02 -10.68
CA HIS A 483 1.04 18.70 -11.70
C HIS A 483 0.93 18.09 -13.10
N GLY A 484 0.21 16.98 -13.27
CA GLY A 484 0.30 16.18 -14.49
C GLY A 484 1.74 15.72 -14.75
N ASP A 485 2.58 15.68 -13.70
CA ASP A 485 4.00 15.44 -13.79
C ASP A 485 4.46 14.50 -12.66
N ARG A 486 4.73 13.25 -13.02
CA ARG A 486 5.18 12.18 -12.11
C ARG A 486 6.70 12.23 -11.85
N ARG A 487 7.41 13.17 -12.50
CA ARG A 487 8.88 13.26 -12.53
C ARG A 487 9.55 13.49 -11.16
N ALA A 488 8.85 14.03 -10.15
CA ALA A 488 9.43 14.18 -8.81
C ALA A 488 9.64 12.83 -8.09
N THR A 489 8.98 11.77 -8.54
CA THR A 489 9.10 10.41 -8.00
C THR A 489 9.95 9.47 -8.85
N ASP A 490 10.50 9.93 -9.99
CA ASP A 490 11.27 9.10 -10.95
C ASP A 490 12.61 8.58 -10.39
N THR A 491 13.04 9.01 -9.19
CA THR A 491 14.32 8.55 -8.66
C THR A 491 14.34 7.10 -8.19
N ARG A 492 13.22 6.41 -7.91
CA ARG A 492 13.22 4.97 -7.56
C ARG A 492 11.88 4.29 -7.87
N ASP A 493 11.98 3.00 -8.22
CA ASP A 493 10.91 2.11 -8.69
C ASP A 493 9.88 1.75 -7.58
N LEU A 494 9.21 2.77 -7.04
CA LEU A 494 8.15 2.64 -6.03
C LEU A 494 6.92 1.87 -6.55
N SER A 495 6.84 1.64 -7.88
CA SER A 495 5.78 0.90 -8.56
C SER A 495 5.84 -0.61 -8.37
N GLN A 496 7.03 -1.17 -8.06
CA GLN A 496 7.27 -2.61 -7.86
C GLN A 496 6.48 -3.22 -6.69
N PHE A 497 5.90 -2.36 -5.87
CA PHE A 497 5.34 -2.67 -4.57
C PHE A 497 3.79 -2.73 -4.57
N ASN A 498 3.13 -2.51 -5.70
CA ASN A 498 1.66 -2.44 -5.78
C ASN A 498 0.97 -3.82 -5.68
N ILE A 499 0.70 -4.26 -4.45
CA ILE A 499 0.04 -5.52 -4.11
C ILE A 499 -1.50 -5.44 -4.19
N ASP A 500 -2.08 -4.25 -4.02
CA ASP A 500 -3.54 -4.07 -4.03
C ASP A 500 -4.09 -3.95 -5.45
N ASN A 501 -3.87 -5.01 -6.22
CA ASN A 501 -4.34 -5.17 -7.59
C ASN A 501 -5.04 -6.53 -7.73
N LYS A 502 -5.74 -6.77 -8.84
CA LYS A 502 -6.42 -8.06 -9.10
C LYS A 502 -5.45 -9.26 -9.06
N TYR A 503 -4.20 -9.04 -9.43
CA TYR A 503 -3.15 -10.06 -9.41
C TYR A 503 -2.67 -10.38 -8.00
N GLY A 504 -2.67 -9.42 -7.06
CA GLY A 504 -2.31 -9.64 -5.67
C GLY A 504 -3.33 -10.50 -4.94
N ARG A 505 -4.63 -10.33 -5.25
CA ARG A 505 -5.68 -11.22 -4.75
C ARG A 505 -5.53 -12.63 -5.31
N TYR A 506 -5.35 -12.74 -6.62
CA TYR A 506 -5.14 -14.03 -7.27
C TYR A 506 -3.87 -14.74 -6.78
N ALA A 507 -2.77 -14.01 -6.58
CA ALA A 507 -1.53 -14.53 -6.02
C ALA A 507 -1.73 -15.05 -4.59
N LEU A 508 -2.54 -14.36 -3.78
CA LEU A 508 -2.83 -14.76 -2.41
C LEU A 508 -3.64 -16.07 -2.39
N ASP A 509 -4.70 -16.14 -3.20
CA ASP A 509 -5.53 -17.33 -3.32
C ASP A 509 -4.69 -18.55 -3.76
N ARG A 510 -3.80 -18.35 -4.74
CA ARG A 510 -2.87 -19.40 -5.21
C ARG A 510 -1.85 -19.80 -4.18
N MET A 511 -1.28 -18.85 -3.45
CA MET A 511 -0.36 -19.15 -2.34
C MET A 511 -1.06 -20.00 -1.27
N MET A 512 -2.30 -19.65 -0.91
CA MET A 512 -3.11 -20.39 0.07
C MET A 512 -3.47 -21.80 -0.41
N ASP A 513 -3.66 -22.00 -1.73
CA ASP A 513 -3.86 -23.34 -2.32
C ASP A 513 -2.60 -24.19 -2.28
N VAL A 514 -1.43 -23.62 -2.57
CA VAL A 514 -0.15 -24.33 -2.53
C VAL A 514 0.21 -24.71 -1.10
N ILE A 515 0.12 -23.77 -0.16
CA ILE A 515 0.42 -24.03 1.26
C ILE A 515 -0.58 -25.04 1.85
N GLY A 516 -1.86 -24.96 1.46
CA GLY A 516 -2.89 -25.92 1.86
C GLY A 516 -2.82 -27.28 1.17
N GLY A 517 -1.80 -27.55 0.34
CA GLY A 517 -1.63 -28.83 -0.35
C GLY A 517 -2.61 -29.13 -1.48
N ARG A 518 -3.43 -28.14 -1.89
CA ARG A 518 -4.43 -28.29 -2.97
C ARG A 518 -3.85 -28.11 -4.37
N SER A 519 -2.68 -27.51 -4.48
CA SER A 519 -2.02 -27.22 -5.76
C SER A 519 -0.51 -27.41 -5.64
N LYS A 520 0.13 -27.83 -6.74
CA LYS A 520 1.60 -27.90 -6.81
C LYS A 520 2.17 -26.48 -6.88
N SER A 521 3.35 -26.27 -6.29
CA SER A 521 4.06 -25.00 -6.45
C SER A 521 4.53 -24.86 -7.90
N PHE A 522 4.35 -23.67 -8.47
CA PHE A 522 4.87 -23.29 -9.80
C PHE A 522 6.04 -22.30 -9.71
N CYS A 523 6.42 -21.90 -8.48
CA CYS A 523 7.54 -21.03 -8.18
C CYS A 523 8.48 -21.71 -7.20
N ASP A 524 9.74 -21.29 -7.21
CA ASP A 524 10.73 -21.78 -6.26
C ASP A 524 10.32 -21.43 -4.82
N LEU A 525 10.51 -22.40 -3.93
CA LEU A 525 10.26 -22.19 -2.51
C LEU A 525 11.31 -21.24 -1.93
N PRO A 526 10.94 -20.37 -0.98
CA PRO A 526 11.88 -19.47 -0.33
C PRO A 526 12.94 -20.25 0.45
N ILE A 527 14.12 -19.65 0.60
CA ILE A 527 15.17 -20.20 1.47
C ILE A 527 14.69 -20.04 2.92
N TYR A 528 14.44 -21.16 3.59
CA TYR A 528 13.94 -21.20 4.95
C TYR A 528 14.56 -22.39 5.69
N GLU A 529 15.06 -22.14 6.90
CA GLU A 529 15.63 -23.18 7.76
C GLU A 529 14.51 -24.03 8.36
N GLY A 530 13.99 -25.00 7.60
CA GLY A 530 12.93 -25.89 8.05
C GLY A 530 12.05 -26.39 6.90
N ASN A 531 10.92 -27.02 7.25
CA ASN A 531 9.93 -27.41 6.24
C ASN A 531 8.93 -26.27 6.04
N PHE A 532 9.25 -25.37 5.10
CA PHE A 532 8.46 -24.18 4.81
C PHE A 532 6.96 -24.49 4.60
N LEU A 533 6.62 -25.54 3.85
CA LEU A 533 5.22 -25.86 3.55
C LEU A 533 4.47 -26.34 4.80
N ALA A 534 5.09 -27.22 5.60
CA ALA A 534 4.48 -27.72 6.84
C ALA A 534 4.29 -26.60 7.86
N ASP A 535 5.32 -25.79 8.09
CA ASP A 535 5.31 -24.71 9.07
C ASP A 535 4.31 -23.60 8.66
N SER A 536 4.31 -23.23 7.37
CA SER A 536 3.36 -22.26 6.84
C SER A 536 1.92 -22.77 6.91
N CYS A 537 1.68 -24.06 6.64
CA CYS A 537 0.34 -24.64 6.70
C CYS A 537 -0.22 -24.62 8.13
N ASN A 538 0.59 -24.97 9.12
CA ASN A 538 0.20 -24.94 10.53
C ASN A 538 -0.18 -23.53 10.99
N VAL A 539 0.64 -22.54 10.64
CA VAL A 539 0.42 -21.13 11.01
C VAL A 539 -0.78 -20.53 10.29
N ILE A 540 -0.91 -20.75 8.98
CA ILE A 540 -2.04 -20.23 8.19
C ILE A 540 -3.34 -20.89 8.61
N GLY A 541 -3.34 -22.20 8.87
CA GLY A 541 -4.52 -22.93 9.35
C GLY A 541 -5.09 -22.33 10.63
N LYS A 542 -4.22 -21.99 11.59
CA LYS A 542 -4.59 -21.39 12.88
C LYS A 542 -4.97 -19.91 12.79
N LEU A 543 -4.26 -19.10 11.98
CA LEU A 543 -4.49 -17.65 11.91
C LEU A 543 -5.70 -17.26 11.06
N PHE A 544 -6.08 -18.10 10.10
CA PHE A 544 -7.15 -17.81 9.16
C PHE A 544 -8.41 -18.67 9.36
N ASN A 545 -8.42 -19.62 10.31
CA ASN A 545 -9.49 -20.60 10.49
C ASN A 545 -9.94 -21.13 9.12
N THR A 546 -9.01 -21.69 8.34
CA THR A 546 -9.45 -22.64 7.31
C THR A 546 -9.95 -23.85 8.05
N ASP A 547 -11.21 -23.82 8.46
CA ASP A 547 -11.90 -25.03 8.86
C ASP A 547 -11.59 -26.08 7.80
N SER A 548 -11.19 -27.26 8.28
CA SER A 548 -11.05 -28.49 7.51
C SER A 548 -12.37 -28.91 6.83
N SER A 549 -13.46 -28.15 6.99
CA SER A 549 -14.76 -28.28 6.34
C SER A 549 -14.87 -27.46 5.04
N ARG A 550 -13.84 -27.46 4.18
CA ARG A 550 -14.00 -27.05 2.76
C ARG A 550 -14.90 -28.01 1.96
N THR A 551 -15.42 -29.06 2.58
CA THR A 551 -16.48 -29.95 2.04
C THR A 551 -17.83 -29.54 2.61
N GLY A 552 -18.32 -28.36 2.24
CA GLY A 552 -19.71 -27.97 2.42
C GLY A 552 -20.45 -28.13 1.09
N LEU A 553 -21.47 -28.97 1.05
CA LEU A 553 -22.40 -29.22 -0.06
C LEU A 553 -23.33 -28.03 -0.37
N ASP A 554 -22.87 -26.80 -0.17
CA ASP A 554 -23.62 -25.59 -0.50
C ASP A 554 -22.72 -24.67 -1.33
N GLY A 555 -22.97 -24.66 -2.65
CA GLY A 555 -22.25 -23.89 -3.67
C GLY A 555 -22.42 -22.37 -3.57
N LYS A 556 -22.20 -21.79 -2.39
CA LYS A 556 -21.95 -20.36 -2.21
C LYS A 556 -20.44 -20.15 -2.07
N GLU A 557 -19.83 -19.53 -3.07
CA GLU A 557 -18.48 -18.95 -2.94
C GLU A 557 -18.49 -18.00 -1.74
N LYS A 558 -17.90 -18.41 -0.61
CA LYS A 558 -17.74 -17.54 0.55
C LYS A 558 -16.38 -16.84 0.49
N ASP A 559 -16.44 -15.52 0.70
CA ASP A 559 -15.41 -14.48 0.63
C ASP A 559 -13.94 -14.94 0.70
N ASN A 560 -13.20 -14.73 -0.40
CA ASN A 560 -11.75 -14.88 -0.45
C ASN A 560 -11.08 -14.05 0.67
N VAL A 561 -9.99 -14.58 1.24
CA VAL A 561 -9.24 -13.88 2.29
C VAL A 561 -8.77 -12.53 1.76
N LYS A 562 -9.31 -11.45 2.32
CA LYS A 562 -8.90 -10.10 1.94
C LYS A 562 -7.41 -9.90 2.28
N ILE A 563 -6.65 -9.30 1.36
CA ILE A 563 -5.19 -9.08 1.51
C ILE A 563 -4.86 -8.34 2.83
N HIS A 564 -5.71 -7.41 3.27
CA HIS A 564 -5.49 -6.71 4.53
C HIS A 564 -5.57 -7.63 5.75
N LYS A 565 -6.50 -8.59 5.75
CA LYS A 565 -6.64 -9.57 6.82
C LYS A 565 -5.42 -10.49 6.81
N PHE A 566 -4.97 -10.89 5.63
CA PHE A 566 -3.74 -11.68 5.47
C PHE A 566 -2.52 -11.02 6.13
N LEU A 567 -2.24 -9.77 5.78
CA LEU A 567 -1.04 -9.09 6.26
C LEU A 567 -1.11 -8.70 7.74
N ASN A 568 -2.29 -8.33 8.25
CA ASN A 568 -2.46 -8.03 9.67
C ASN A 568 -2.27 -9.28 10.55
N ARG A 569 -2.59 -10.46 10.03
CA ARG A 569 -2.34 -11.74 10.69
C ARG A 569 -0.89 -12.18 10.56
N LEU A 570 -0.25 -11.88 9.42
CA LEU A 570 1.16 -12.19 9.16
C LEU A 570 2.11 -11.50 10.15
N LEU A 571 1.73 -10.36 10.75
CA LEU A 571 2.48 -9.74 11.85
C LEU A 571 2.62 -10.65 13.08
N GLY A 572 1.67 -11.58 13.30
CA GLY A 572 1.71 -12.52 14.42
C GLY A 572 2.49 -13.81 14.14
N VAL A 573 3.43 -13.78 13.19
CA VAL A 573 4.23 -14.94 12.78
C VAL A 573 5.70 -14.68 13.09
N LYS A 574 6.45 -15.73 13.45
CA LYS A 574 7.90 -15.63 13.70
C LYS A 574 8.62 -14.98 12.52
N VAL A 575 9.63 -14.17 12.79
CA VAL A 575 10.25 -13.25 11.80
C VAL A 575 10.72 -13.99 10.54
N ASP A 576 11.40 -15.12 10.69
CA ASP A 576 11.95 -15.88 9.56
C ASP A 576 10.85 -16.48 8.67
N LEU A 577 9.84 -17.09 9.30
CA LEU A 577 8.71 -17.68 8.59
C LEU A 577 7.83 -16.60 7.95
N GLN A 578 7.63 -15.48 8.64
CA GLN A 578 6.91 -14.31 8.13
C GLN A 578 7.53 -13.82 6.82
N ASN A 579 8.85 -13.63 6.81
CA ASN A 579 9.58 -13.13 5.64
C ASN A 579 9.59 -14.17 4.51
N ALA A 580 9.74 -15.46 4.83
CA ALA A 580 9.64 -16.54 3.83
C ALA A 580 8.25 -16.60 3.17
N ILE A 581 7.17 -16.54 3.94
CA ILE A 581 5.79 -16.55 3.42
C ILE A 581 5.57 -15.36 2.48
N TYR A 582 6.04 -14.18 2.86
CA TYR A 582 5.89 -12.98 2.05
C TYR A 582 6.77 -13.00 0.79
N GLN A 583 7.98 -13.55 0.86
CA GLN A 583 8.83 -13.75 -0.30
C GLN A 583 8.15 -14.69 -1.31
N PHE A 584 7.58 -15.80 -0.82
CA PHE A 584 6.84 -16.74 -1.66
C PHE A 584 5.62 -16.08 -2.32
N TYR A 585 4.85 -15.30 -1.55
CA TYR A 585 3.76 -14.47 -2.07
C TYR A 585 4.22 -13.54 -3.21
N THR A 586 5.32 -12.83 -2.99
CA THR A 586 5.86 -11.85 -3.93
C THR A 586 6.35 -12.53 -5.21
N ASN A 587 6.99 -13.70 -5.12
CA ASN A 587 7.41 -14.48 -6.28
C ASN A 587 6.22 -14.90 -7.16
N ILE A 588 5.12 -15.35 -6.55
CA ILE A 588 3.88 -15.71 -7.26
C ILE A 588 3.27 -14.47 -7.91
N LEU A 589 3.20 -13.35 -7.19
CA LEU A 589 2.70 -12.08 -7.74
C LEU A 589 3.52 -11.65 -8.95
N ASP A 590 4.85 -11.69 -8.86
CA ASP A 590 5.76 -11.33 -9.95
C ASP A 590 5.57 -12.23 -11.16
N HIS A 591 5.34 -13.53 -10.95
CA HIS A 591 5.02 -14.46 -12.04
C HIS A 591 3.73 -14.04 -12.77
N PHE A 592 2.64 -13.78 -12.04
CA PHE A 592 1.38 -13.35 -12.65
C PHE A 592 1.47 -11.99 -13.31
N VAL A 593 2.23 -11.06 -12.74
CA VAL A 593 2.49 -9.76 -13.36
C VAL A 593 3.28 -9.94 -14.65
N LYS A 594 4.29 -10.81 -14.68
CA LYS A 594 5.07 -11.13 -15.90
C LYS A 594 4.19 -11.78 -16.97
N GLU A 595 3.36 -12.75 -16.60
CA GLU A 595 2.43 -13.42 -17.51
C GLU A 595 1.38 -12.44 -18.07
N ALA A 596 0.83 -11.58 -17.22
CA ALA A 596 -0.12 -10.56 -17.64
C ALA A 596 0.53 -9.54 -18.59
N LYS A 597 1.80 -9.17 -18.34
CA LYS A 597 2.57 -8.28 -19.21
C LYS A 597 2.82 -8.94 -20.57
N PHE A 598 3.17 -10.23 -20.59
CA PHE A 598 3.39 -11.00 -21.82
C PHE A 598 2.11 -11.16 -22.64
N SER A 599 1.00 -11.49 -21.98
CA SER A 599 -0.32 -11.62 -22.62
C SER A 599 -0.96 -10.28 -23.02
N GLY A 600 -0.32 -9.14 -22.69
CA GLY A 600 -0.84 -7.80 -22.98
C GLY A 600 -2.10 -7.42 -22.20
N LYS A 601 -2.51 -8.25 -21.24
CA LYS A 601 -3.67 -8.04 -20.35
C LYS A 601 -3.33 -7.22 -19.10
N TYR A 602 -2.05 -6.96 -18.84
CA TYR A 602 -1.61 -6.13 -17.74
C TYR A 602 -2.00 -4.67 -17.96
N ASP A 603 -2.67 -4.11 -16.96
CA ASP A 603 -2.97 -2.69 -16.93
C ASP A 603 -1.74 -1.94 -16.43
N PHE A 604 -1.06 -1.25 -17.34
CA PHE A 604 0.10 -0.41 -17.02
C PHE A 604 -0.31 0.93 -16.36
N GLY A 605 -1.61 1.19 -16.17
CA GLY A 605 -2.12 2.48 -15.76
C GLY A 605 -2.00 3.49 -16.90
N ILE A 606 -1.62 4.73 -16.56
CA ILE A 606 -1.42 5.81 -17.53
C ILE A 606 -0.10 5.57 -18.26
N VAL A 607 -0.15 5.53 -19.60
CA VAL A 607 1.02 5.39 -20.45
C VAL A 607 1.62 6.76 -20.76
N ASP A 608 2.82 6.99 -20.26
CA ASP A 608 3.60 8.20 -20.56
C ASP A 608 4.38 8.04 -21.87
N LEU A 609 4.14 8.94 -22.85
CA LEU A 609 4.81 9.01 -24.15
C LEU A 609 5.49 10.38 -24.32
N GLY A 610 6.69 10.40 -24.90
CA GLY A 610 7.47 11.63 -25.09
C GLY A 610 8.35 12.06 -23.89
N LEU A 611 8.47 11.21 -22.87
CA LEU A 611 9.30 11.44 -21.66
C LEU A 611 10.65 10.71 -21.71
N GLY A 612 11.05 10.21 -22.89
CA GLY A 612 12.30 9.46 -23.10
C GLY A 612 12.89 9.74 -24.48
N SER A 613 13.42 8.71 -25.16
CA SER A 613 13.93 8.83 -26.54
C SER A 613 12.85 8.99 -27.61
N ASP A 614 11.59 8.74 -27.25
CA ASP A 614 10.48 8.79 -28.18
C ASP A 614 10.15 10.25 -28.50
N VAL A 615 10.23 10.63 -29.78
CA VAL A 615 9.81 11.96 -30.25
C VAL A 615 8.36 11.88 -30.67
N VAL A 616 7.50 12.73 -30.08
CA VAL A 616 6.07 12.74 -30.39
C VAL A 616 5.68 14.01 -31.13
N ILE A 617 5.07 13.83 -32.30
CA ILE A 617 4.64 14.91 -33.20
C ILE A 617 3.12 14.86 -33.35
N GLU A 618 2.47 16.01 -33.14
CA GLU A 618 1.04 16.18 -33.40
C GLU A 618 0.81 16.29 -34.91
N GLN A 619 -0.10 15.49 -35.47
CA GLN A 619 -0.38 15.49 -36.91
C GLN A 619 -1.76 16.04 -37.23
N THR A 620 -2.79 15.47 -36.60
CA THR A 620 -4.18 15.81 -36.89
C THR A 620 -4.88 16.19 -35.61
N LYS A 621 -5.69 17.24 -35.67
CA LYS A 621 -6.52 17.68 -34.56
C LYS A 621 -7.93 17.96 -35.09
N LYS A 622 -8.92 17.25 -34.55
CA LYS A 622 -10.34 17.51 -34.77
C LYS A 622 -11.00 17.88 -33.45
N SER A 623 -11.64 19.04 -33.41
CA SER A 623 -12.31 19.57 -32.22
C SER A 623 -13.84 19.46 -32.38
N TYR A 624 -14.50 18.96 -31.33
CA TYR A 624 -15.94 18.78 -31.25
C TYR A 624 -16.49 19.66 -30.12
N SER A 625 -17.45 20.54 -30.43
CA SER A 625 -18.16 21.34 -29.44
C SER A 625 -19.30 20.53 -28.83
N LEU A 626 -19.34 20.43 -27.51
CA LEU A 626 -20.29 19.62 -26.75
C LEU A 626 -21.06 20.50 -25.78
N LEU A 627 -22.37 20.27 -25.70
CA LEU A 627 -23.22 20.86 -24.69
C LEU A 627 -23.03 20.10 -23.37
N SER A 628 -22.61 20.80 -22.32
CA SER A 628 -22.47 20.25 -20.97
C SER A 628 -23.36 21.01 -20.00
N SER A 629 -23.59 20.43 -18.81
CA SER A 629 -24.34 21.02 -17.70
C SER A 629 -23.78 22.38 -17.22
N SER A 630 -22.52 22.68 -17.54
CA SER A 630 -21.80 23.92 -17.16
C SER A 630 -21.55 24.89 -18.32
N GLY A 631 -22.02 24.58 -19.54
CA GLY A 631 -21.82 25.42 -20.73
C GLY A 631 -21.27 24.64 -21.93
N HIS A 632 -20.64 25.35 -22.87
CA HIS A 632 -20.00 24.74 -24.04
C HIS A 632 -18.61 24.23 -23.66
N THR A 633 -18.36 22.96 -23.95
CA THR A 633 -17.08 22.30 -23.68
C THR A 633 -16.55 21.67 -24.96
N ASN A 634 -15.23 21.56 -25.12
CA ASN A 634 -14.64 20.98 -26.32
C ASN A 634 -14.01 19.62 -26.02
N ALA A 635 -14.17 18.69 -26.95
CA ALA A 635 -13.42 17.44 -27.00
C ALA A 635 -12.55 17.43 -28.27
N ASP A 636 -11.26 17.13 -28.10
CA ASP A 636 -10.28 17.10 -29.19
C ASP A 636 -9.85 15.65 -29.45
N LEU A 637 -10.08 15.15 -30.65
CA LEU A 637 -9.46 13.92 -31.13
C LEU A 637 -8.16 14.27 -31.86
N ILE A 638 -7.03 13.86 -31.29
CA ILE A 638 -5.70 14.24 -31.76
C ILE A 638 -4.94 12.98 -32.20
N GLY A 639 -4.42 13.00 -33.43
CA GLY A 639 -3.50 11.98 -33.95
C GLY A 639 -2.05 12.39 -33.70
N PHE A 640 -1.30 11.52 -33.02
CA PHE A 640 0.12 11.68 -32.73
C PHE A 640 0.95 10.63 -33.46
N ASN A 641 2.05 11.04 -34.08
CA ASN A 641 3.09 10.13 -34.52
C ASN A 641 4.16 10.03 -33.45
N VAL A 642 4.31 8.83 -32.89
CA VAL A 642 5.38 8.50 -31.97
C VAL A 642 6.52 7.90 -32.78
N GLU A 643 7.57 8.69 -32.95
CA GLU A 643 8.82 8.23 -33.54
C GLU A 643 9.69 7.60 -32.47
N ARG A 644 10.14 6.38 -32.75
CA ARG A 644 11.10 5.63 -31.93
C ARG A 644 12.41 5.51 -32.68
N GLY A 645 13.36 4.77 -32.13
CA GLY A 645 14.63 4.52 -32.80
C GLY A 645 15.77 5.42 -32.34
N ILE A 646 16.96 5.10 -32.81
CA ILE A 646 18.19 5.87 -32.56
C ILE A 646 18.95 6.00 -33.87
N SER A 647 19.37 7.22 -34.22
CA SER A 647 20.16 7.44 -35.43
C SER A 647 21.55 6.81 -35.27
N TYR A 648 22.25 6.62 -36.39
CA TYR A 648 23.61 6.06 -36.34
C TYR A 648 24.58 7.00 -35.60
N GLU A 649 24.46 8.31 -35.80
CA GLU A 649 25.30 9.31 -35.13
C GLU A 649 25.08 9.27 -33.62
N GLU A 650 23.81 9.22 -33.19
CA GLU A 650 23.46 9.18 -31.79
C GLU A 650 23.88 7.85 -31.12
N ALA A 651 23.79 6.74 -31.86
CA ALA A 651 24.28 5.43 -31.43
C ALA A 651 25.81 5.42 -31.31
N LYS A 652 26.52 6.04 -32.27
CA LYS A 652 27.97 6.13 -32.30
C LYS A 652 28.51 6.92 -31.12
N VAL A 653 27.97 8.10 -30.82
CA VAL A 653 28.40 8.90 -29.66
C VAL A 653 28.32 8.10 -28.35
N ARG A 654 27.29 7.25 -28.21
CA ARG A 654 27.15 6.38 -27.03
C ARG A 654 28.06 5.17 -27.05
N ALA A 655 28.32 4.59 -28.23
CA ALA A 655 29.32 3.54 -28.39
C ALA A 655 30.73 4.05 -28.08
N ASP A 656 31.04 5.31 -28.42
CA ASP A 656 32.33 5.95 -28.13
C ASP A 656 32.47 6.31 -26.64
N ALA A 657 31.35 6.57 -25.95
CA ALA A 657 31.31 6.80 -24.50
C ALA A 657 31.31 5.52 -23.65
N ALA A 658 31.34 4.35 -24.30
CA ALA A 658 31.37 3.04 -23.66
C ALA A 658 32.68 2.82 -22.90
N LYS A 659 32.62 2.10 -21.77
CA LYS A 659 33.78 1.84 -20.89
C LYS A 659 34.18 0.37 -20.86
N ASP A 660 33.26 -0.52 -21.20
CA ASP A 660 33.50 -1.97 -21.20
C ASP A 660 33.81 -2.46 -22.63
N SER A 661 34.82 -3.31 -22.74
CA SER A 661 35.23 -3.99 -23.98
C SER A 661 34.11 -4.76 -24.68
N ASN A 662 33.07 -5.19 -23.97
CA ASN A 662 31.93 -5.92 -24.53
C ASN A 662 30.81 -5.00 -25.06
N GLU A 663 30.94 -3.70 -24.87
CA GLU A 663 29.99 -2.71 -25.40
C GLU A 663 30.32 -2.38 -26.87
N GLY A 664 29.27 -2.06 -27.64
CA GLY A 664 29.40 -1.66 -29.03
C GLY A 664 28.32 -2.24 -29.94
N PHE A 665 28.59 -2.25 -31.23
CA PHE A 665 27.64 -2.67 -32.25
C PHE A 665 27.65 -4.19 -32.47
N TYR A 666 26.47 -4.76 -32.63
CA TYR A 666 26.24 -6.18 -32.82
C TYR A 666 25.33 -6.41 -34.03
N MET A 667 25.61 -7.49 -34.77
CA MET A 667 24.84 -7.92 -35.93
C MET A 667 24.40 -9.38 -35.79
N SER A 668 23.21 -9.72 -36.29
CA SER A 668 22.68 -11.09 -36.21
C SER A 668 23.51 -12.06 -37.04
N LYS A 669 23.74 -13.27 -36.50
CA LYS A 669 24.37 -14.37 -37.23
C LYS A 669 23.47 -14.89 -38.35
N GLU A 670 22.16 -14.94 -38.10
CA GLU A 670 21.16 -15.30 -39.11
C GLU A 670 20.83 -14.11 -40.02
N VAL A 671 20.73 -14.38 -41.31
CA VAL A 671 20.18 -13.45 -42.31
C VAL A 671 18.69 -13.70 -42.44
N ARG A 672 17.85 -12.67 -42.23
CA ARG A 672 16.39 -12.78 -42.42
C ARG A 672 16.03 -12.18 -43.77
N GLY A 673 15.81 -13.04 -44.76
CA GLY A 673 15.59 -12.62 -46.14
C GLY A 673 16.88 -12.06 -46.76
N HIS A 674 16.90 -10.77 -47.13
CA HIS A 674 18.06 -10.12 -47.74
C HIS A 674 18.88 -9.22 -46.79
N CYS A 675 18.52 -9.13 -45.50
CA CYS A 675 19.16 -8.21 -44.56
C CYS A 675 19.47 -8.85 -43.19
N ARG A 676 20.48 -8.33 -42.49
CA ARG A 676 20.85 -8.70 -41.12
C ARG A 676 20.28 -7.72 -40.11
N GLN A 677 20.01 -8.17 -38.89
CA GLN A 677 19.53 -7.31 -37.81
C GLN A 677 20.71 -6.68 -37.07
N CYS A 678 20.63 -5.37 -36.85
CA CYS A 678 21.65 -4.58 -36.18
C CYS A 678 21.15 -4.09 -34.81
N MET A 679 22.05 -4.03 -33.82
CA MET A 679 21.75 -3.51 -32.49
C MET A 679 23.01 -2.93 -31.81
N LEU A 680 22.81 -1.98 -30.90
CA LEU A 680 23.84 -1.41 -30.03
C LEU A 680 23.68 -2.00 -28.64
N VAL A 681 24.76 -2.49 -28.05
CA VAL A 681 24.77 -3.15 -26.73
C VAL A 681 25.62 -2.32 -25.76
N LEU A 682 25.02 -1.88 -24.65
CA LEU A 682 25.65 -1.07 -23.61
C LEU A 682 25.41 -1.69 -22.22
N ALA A 683 26.38 -1.62 -21.32
CA ALA A 683 26.33 -2.16 -19.96
C ALA A 683 25.36 -1.34 -19.09
N ALA A 684 24.61 -2.05 -18.24
CA ALA A 684 23.48 -1.50 -17.49
C ALA A 684 23.76 -1.44 -15.98
N GLY A 685 24.90 -0.85 -15.59
CA GLY A 685 25.31 -0.61 -14.20
C GLY A 685 25.63 -1.88 -13.40
N ASN A 686 26.68 -1.84 -12.58
CA ASN A 686 27.12 -3.00 -11.80
C ASN A 686 26.21 -3.18 -10.56
N ALA A 687 25.42 -4.26 -10.53
CA ALA A 687 24.97 -4.81 -9.25
C ALA A 687 26.20 -5.44 -8.59
N LYS A 688 26.49 -5.08 -7.34
CA LYS A 688 27.74 -5.43 -6.65
C LYS A 688 28.04 -6.93 -6.54
N ASP A 689 27.08 -7.82 -6.84
CA ASP A 689 27.24 -9.29 -6.69
C ASP A 689 26.58 -10.12 -7.81
N SER A 690 26.48 -9.63 -9.05
CA SER A 690 25.90 -10.41 -10.17
C SER A 690 26.55 -10.11 -11.52
N GLN A 691 26.47 -11.05 -12.47
CA GLN A 691 27.04 -10.91 -13.82
C GLN A 691 26.61 -9.58 -14.49
N PRO A 692 27.50 -8.96 -15.29
CA PRO A 692 27.19 -7.70 -15.97
C PRO A 692 26.00 -7.89 -16.92
N LEU A 693 24.98 -7.07 -16.71
CA LEU A 693 23.79 -7.04 -17.53
C LEU A 693 23.92 -5.96 -18.60
N PHE A 694 23.45 -6.24 -19.81
CA PHE A 694 23.53 -5.34 -20.95
C PHE A 694 22.15 -4.94 -21.45
N THR A 695 22.06 -3.74 -22.02
CA THR A 695 20.87 -3.18 -22.66
C THR A 695 21.05 -3.11 -24.16
N CYS A 696 20.01 -3.52 -24.87
CA CYS A 696 20.02 -3.69 -26.32
C CYS A 696 19.18 -2.60 -26.98
N SER A 697 19.83 -1.70 -27.73
CA SER A 697 19.19 -0.61 -28.45
C SER A 697 19.12 -0.93 -29.94
N ARG A 698 18.01 -0.64 -30.61
CA ARG A 698 17.80 -0.96 -32.02
C ARG A 698 17.46 0.28 -32.86
N PRO A 699 17.76 0.27 -34.17
CA PRO A 699 17.51 1.43 -35.04
C PRO A 699 16.02 1.81 -35.11
N ASN A 700 15.10 0.84 -35.07
CA ASN A 700 13.67 1.08 -35.22
C ASN A 700 12.90 1.24 -33.90
N THR A 701 13.31 0.55 -32.83
CA THR A 701 12.60 0.59 -31.53
C THR A 701 13.26 1.46 -30.48
N GLY A 702 14.49 1.93 -30.73
CA GLY A 702 15.26 2.74 -29.78
C GLY A 702 15.80 1.91 -28.63
N PHE A 703 15.90 2.51 -27.45
CA PHE A 703 16.49 1.89 -26.26
C PHE A 703 15.61 0.76 -25.70
N GLY A 704 16.17 -0.45 -25.62
CA GLY A 704 15.52 -1.58 -24.99
C GLY A 704 15.51 -1.45 -23.47
N LYS A 705 14.33 -1.55 -22.85
CA LYS A 705 14.17 -1.60 -21.38
C LYS A 705 14.64 -2.92 -20.77
N LYS A 706 14.80 -3.96 -21.58
CA LYS A 706 15.17 -5.31 -21.14
C LYS A 706 16.68 -5.38 -20.96
N LYS A 707 17.10 -5.87 -19.79
CA LYS A 707 18.48 -6.21 -19.48
C LYS A 707 18.70 -7.68 -19.78
N ASP A 708 19.72 -8.00 -20.57
CA ASP A 708 20.07 -9.37 -20.96
C ASP A 708 21.54 -9.66 -20.62
N SER A 709 21.88 -10.93 -20.33
CA SER A 709 23.26 -11.35 -20.13
C SER A 709 24.01 -11.44 -21.45
N LEU A 710 25.34 -11.24 -21.41
CA LEU A 710 26.19 -11.31 -22.60
C LEU A 710 26.05 -12.65 -23.32
N ASP A 711 26.01 -13.77 -22.59
CA ASP A 711 25.87 -15.13 -23.14
C ASP A 711 24.60 -15.32 -23.97
N ASN A 712 23.51 -14.65 -23.59
CA ASN A 712 22.27 -14.75 -24.35
C ASN A 712 22.29 -13.89 -25.62
N ILE A 713 23.06 -12.79 -25.62
CA ILE A 713 23.24 -11.92 -26.78
C ILE A 713 24.17 -12.61 -27.80
N THR A 714 25.31 -13.12 -27.35
CA THR A 714 26.36 -13.72 -28.20
C THR A 714 25.94 -15.05 -28.83
N LYS A 715 24.91 -15.73 -28.32
CA LYS A 715 24.27 -16.87 -28.99
C LYS A 715 23.84 -16.52 -30.41
N ASN A 716 23.12 -15.40 -30.56
CA ASN A 716 22.44 -15.02 -31.80
C ASN A 716 23.11 -13.86 -32.56
N TYR A 717 24.00 -13.11 -31.90
CA TYR A 717 24.64 -11.92 -32.46
C TYR A 717 26.16 -11.99 -32.30
N PHE A 718 26.88 -11.27 -33.16
CA PHE A 718 28.34 -11.10 -33.07
C PHE A 718 28.70 -9.61 -33.13
N LYS A 719 29.80 -9.24 -32.49
CA LYS A 719 30.27 -7.85 -32.41
C LYS A 719 30.88 -7.42 -33.75
N VAL A 720 30.60 -6.18 -34.17
CA VAL A 720 31.04 -5.63 -35.46
C VAL A 720 31.65 -4.25 -35.25
N ASP A 721 32.59 -3.90 -36.11
CA ASP A 721 33.17 -2.56 -36.17
C ASP A 721 32.09 -1.51 -36.56
N PRO A 722 32.09 -0.31 -35.93
CA PRO A 722 31.14 0.76 -36.26
C PRO A 722 31.11 1.15 -37.74
N HIS A 723 32.21 1.03 -38.48
CA HIS A 723 32.26 1.44 -39.89
C HIS A 723 31.46 0.49 -40.78
N ASN A 724 31.50 -0.81 -40.49
CA ASN A 724 30.87 -1.85 -41.30
C ASN A 724 29.35 -1.91 -41.09
N ILE A 725 28.83 -1.39 -39.97
CA ILE A 725 27.38 -1.45 -39.66
C ILE A 725 26.62 -0.21 -40.10
N LYS A 726 27.33 0.87 -40.48
CA LYS A 726 26.72 2.19 -40.74
C LYS A 726 25.63 2.14 -41.80
N THR A 727 25.95 1.59 -42.98
CA THR A 727 25.03 1.48 -44.11
C THR A 727 23.81 0.63 -43.78
N ASP A 728 24.00 -0.52 -43.12
CA ASP A 728 22.89 -1.38 -42.70
C ASP A 728 22.01 -0.70 -41.64
N TRP A 729 22.61 0.05 -40.72
CA TRP A 729 21.90 0.80 -39.68
C TRP A 729 21.04 1.91 -40.29
N GLU A 730 21.60 2.74 -41.16
CA GLU A 730 20.93 3.87 -41.82
C GLU A 730 19.82 3.38 -42.75
N ASN A 731 20.07 2.31 -43.52
CA ASN A 731 19.07 1.68 -44.38
C ASN A 731 17.89 1.14 -43.57
N PHE A 732 18.16 0.45 -42.47
CA PHE A 732 17.10 -0.08 -41.61
C PHE A 732 16.35 1.05 -40.89
N TYR A 733 17.06 2.06 -40.38
CA TYR A 733 16.49 3.23 -39.71
C TYR A 733 15.54 4.02 -40.61
N THR A 734 15.94 4.24 -41.86
CA THR A 734 15.16 4.99 -42.86
C THR A 734 13.99 4.17 -43.37
N SER A 735 14.22 2.90 -43.72
CA SER A 735 13.18 2.02 -44.27
C SER A 735 12.08 1.72 -43.27
N THR A 736 12.43 1.53 -42.00
CA THR A 736 11.43 1.25 -40.94
C THR A 736 10.57 2.47 -40.59
N TYR A 737 10.84 3.66 -41.14
CA TYR A 737 9.96 4.82 -40.99
C TYR A 737 8.54 4.53 -41.53
N SER A 738 8.44 3.93 -42.73
CA SER A 738 7.18 3.61 -43.40
C SER A 738 6.92 2.11 -43.54
N LEU A 739 7.96 1.27 -43.54
CA LEU A 739 7.84 -0.17 -43.75
C LEU A 739 7.83 -0.94 -42.43
N CYS A 740 6.96 -1.95 -42.33
CA CYS A 740 7.00 -2.89 -41.21
C CYS A 740 8.17 -3.87 -41.38
N THR A 741 8.64 -4.47 -40.28
CA THR A 741 9.77 -5.42 -40.35
C THR A 741 9.47 -6.64 -41.22
N HIS A 742 8.21 -7.06 -41.32
CA HIS A 742 7.82 -8.15 -42.23
C HIS A 742 8.06 -7.78 -43.69
N GLN A 743 7.65 -6.58 -44.09
CA GLN A 743 7.84 -6.07 -45.45
C GLN A 743 9.32 -5.84 -45.75
N TYR A 744 10.08 -5.31 -44.77
CA TYR A 744 11.51 -5.08 -44.91
C TYR A 744 12.30 -6.38 -45.09
N PHE A 745 12.08 -7.39 -44.24
CA PHE A 745 12.83 -8.65 -44.30
C PHE A 745 12.32 -9.63 -45.36
N HIS A 746 11.01 -9.71 -45.58
CA HIS A 746 10.39 -10.75 -46.42
C HIS A 746 9.73 -10.21 -47.69
N GLY A 747 9.76 -8.90 -47.95
CA GLY A 747 9.15 -8.28 -49.13
C GLY A 747 7.62 -8.33 -49.18
N THR A 748 6.96 -9.08 -48.28
CA THR A 748 5.51 -9.19 -48.19
C THR A 748 5.06 -9.24 -46.72
N CYS A 749 3.92 -8.64 -46.41
CA CYS A 749 3.35 -8.66 -45.07
C CYS A 749 1.93 -9.26 -45.07
N LYS A 750 1.79 -10.48 -44.53
CA LYS A 750 0.49 -11.17 -44.37
C LYS A 750 -0.50 -10.41 -43.49
N ILE A 751 -0.02 -9.54 -42.61
CA ILE A 751 -0.86 -8.71 -41.75
C ILE A 751 -1.39 -7.51 -42.54
N MET A 752 -0.54 -6.89 -43.36
CA MET A 752 -0.94 -5.79 -44.25
C MET A 752 -2.02 -6.26 -45.24
N SER A 753 -1.88 -7.45 -45.81
CA SER A 753 -2.87 -8.01 -46.74
C SER A 753 -4.20 -8.40 -46.09
N LYS A 754 -4.22 -8.74 -44.80
CA LYS A 754 -5.45 -9.11 -44.07
C LYS A 754 -6.16 -7.93 -43.40
N SER A 755 -5.41 -6.95 -42.89
CA SER A 755 -5.93 -5.91 -41.99
C SER A 755 -5.72 -4.48 -42.50
N GLY A 756 -5.07 -4.30 -43.66
CA GLY A 756 -4.85 -2.99 -44.29
C GLY A 756 -3.80 -2.11 -43.63
N ASP A 757 -3.35 -2.42 -42.41
CA ASP A 757 -2.30 -1.69 -41.70
C ASP A 757 -1.45 -2.63 -40.82
N CYS A 758 -0.13 -2.45 -40.82
CA CYS A 758 0.80 -3.23 -40.01
C CYS A 758 1.83 -2.32 -39.35
N ASP A 759 1.75 -2.17 -38.03
CA ASP A 759 2.69 -1.35 -37.24
C ASP A 759 3.88 -2.14 -36.66
N VAL A 760 4.02 -3.43 -37.00
CA VAL A 760 5.03 -4.28 -36.38
C VAL A 760 6.43 -3.86 -36.82
N GLY A 761 7.22 -3.38 -35.87
CA GLY A 761 8.61 -2.97 -36.08
C GLY A 761 8.79 -1.70 -36.90
N LYS A 762 7.72 -0.94 -37.16
CA LYS A 762 7.81 0.43 -37.69
C LYS A 762 8.40 1.36 -36.63
N ARG A 763 9.19 2.33 -37.10
CA ARG A 763 9.78 3.41 -36.32
C ARG A 763 8.73 4.45 -35.92
N VAL A 764 7.79 4.73 -36.82
CA VAL A 764 6.67 5.63 -36.58
C VAL A 764 5.43 4.83 -36.23
N LYS A 765 4.84 5.14 -35.08
CA LYS A 765 3.54 4.60 -34.70
C LYS A 765 2.54 5.71 -34.49
N THR A 766 1.45 5.68 -35.25
CA THR A 766 0.33 6.61 -35.07
C THR A 766 -0.54 6.15 -33.90
N ILE A 767 -0.81 7.07 -32.98
CA ILE A 767 -1.64 6.90 -31.80
C ILE A 767 -2.69 8.00 -31.82
N TYR A 768 -3.95 7.64 -31.55
CA TYR A 768 -5.04 8.60 -31.43
C TYR A 768 -5.38 8.80 -29.96
N LEU A 769 -5.49 10.07 -29.54
CA LEU A 769 -5.81 10.46 -28.18
C LEU A 769 -7.06 11.34 -28.20
N LEU A 770 -8.10 10.90 -27.49
CA LEU A 770 -9.26 11.73 -27.22
C LEU A 770 -9.01 12.52 -25.93
N CYS A 771 -8.87 13.84 -26.06
CA CYS A 771 -8.66 14.80 -25.00
C CYS A 771 -9.91 15.66 -24.82
N GLY A 772 -10.04 16.38 -23.70
CA GLY A 772 -11.15 17.32 -23.52
C GLY A 772 -12.20 16.83 -22.52
N ALA A 773 -13.44 17.29 -22.71
CA ALA A 773 -14.61 16.89 -21.93
C ALA A 773 -15.08 15.46 -22.24
N ILE A 774 -14.23 14.49 -21.90
CA ILE A 774 -14.38 13.07 -22.24
C ILE A 774 -15.64 12.46 -21.62
N PHE A 775 -16.03 12.91 -20.42
CA PHE A 775 -17.22 12.37 -19.75
C PHE A 775 -18.51 12.75 -20.45
N SER A 776 -18.62 13.93 -21.06
CA SER A 776 -19.78 14.26 -21.89
C SER A 776 -19.97 13.29 -23.07
N LEU A 777 -18.90 12.62 -23.51
CA LEU A 777 -18.90 11.62 -24.58
C LEU A 777 -18.98 10.18 -24.07
N TRP A 778 -19.20 9.96 -22.77
CA TRP A 778 -19.00 8.65 -22.16
C TRP A 778 -19.91 7.56 -22.75
N ALA A 779 -21.18 7.87 -22.98
CA ALA A 779 -22.12 6.95 -23.61
C ALA A 779 -21.67 6.54 -25.04
N VAL A 780 -21.12 7.49 -25.80
CA VAL A 780 -20.57 7.25 -27.14
C VAL A 780 -19.32 6.37 -27.07
N ILE A 781 -18.46 6.61 -26.09
CA ILE A 781 -17.25 5.81 -25.86
C ILE A 781 -17.64 4.36 -25.49
N GLU A 782 -18.50 4.16 -24.50
CA GLU A 782 -18.89 2.80 -24.06
C GLU A 782 -19.58 1.99 -25.16
N THR A 783 -20.49 2.62 -25.92
CA THR A 783 -21.13 1.95 -27.06
C THR A 783 -20.17 1.65 -28.21
N THR A 784 -19.01 2.31 -28.28
CA THR A 784 -18.02 2.12 -29.35
C THR A 784 -16.99 1.05 -28.97
N PHE A 785 -16.54 1.03 -27.71
CA PHE A 785 -15.52 0.11 -27.20
C PHE A 785 -16.09 -1.19 -26.60
N GLY A 786 -17.36 -1.21 -26.20
CA GLY A 786 -17.97 -2.33 -25.50
C GLY A 786 -17.20 -2.69 -24.24
N SER A 787 -16.72 -3.94 -24.15
CA SER A 787 -15.91 -4.46 -23.04
C SER A 787 -14.39 -4.25 -23.20
N SER A 788 -13.94 -3.59 -24.27
CA SER A 788 -12.50 -3.40 -24.52
C SER A 788 -11.86 -2.49 -23.45
N PRO A 789 -10.66 -2.83 -22.94
CA PRO A 789 -10.00 -2.03 -21.92
C PRO A 789 -9.57 -0.68 -22.50
N ILE A 790 -10.09 0.39 -21.91
CA ILE A 790 -9.74 1.77 -22.24
C ILE A 790 -8.40 2.10 -21.59
N ARG A 791 -7.42 2.53 -22.40
CA ARG A 791 -6.08 2.90 -21.92
C ARG A 791 -5.96 4.41 -21.88
N MET A 792 -5.36 4.93 -20.82
CA MET A 792 -5.07 6.35 -20.69
C MET A 792 -3.63 6.62 -21.09
N ALA A 793 -3.39 7.75 -21.76
CA ALA A 793 -2.04 8.18 -22.07
C ALA A 793 -1.84 9.66 -21.78
N ARG A 794 -0.61 9.96 -21.38
CA ARG A 794 -0.07 11.31 -21.30
C ARG A 794 1.00 11.43 -22.36
N ILE A 795 0.86 12.44 -23.20
CA ILE A 795 1.74 12.70 -24.33
C ILE A 795 2.40 14.05 -24.12
N THR A 796 3.73 14.09 -24.15
CA THR A 796 4.49 15.34 -24.26
C THR A 796 5.01 15.43 -25.69
N THR A 797 4.58 16.46 -26.42
CA THR A 797 5.04 16.69 -27.79
C THR A 797 6.46 17.27 -27.81
N ARG A 798 7.11 17.25 -28.97
CA ARG A 798 8.40 17.92 -29.20
C ARG A 798 8.40 19.41 -28.82
N GLU A 799 7.25 20.06 -28.93
CA GLU A 799 7.04 21.47 -28.57
C GLU A 799 6.79 21.66 -27.06
N ASN A 800 7.02 20.63 -26.23
CA ASN A 800 6.72 20.61 -24.79
C ASN A 800 5.23 20.81 -24.45
N VAL A 801 4.32 20.62 -25.41
CA VAL A 801 2.89 20.64 -25.12
C VAL A 801 2.48 19.30 -24.51
N ARG A 802 1.84 19.36 -23.34
CA ARG A 802 1.36 18.17 -22.63
C ARG A 802 -0.13 17.95 -22.90
N ARG A 803 -0.48 16.73 -23.29
CA ARG A 803 -1.85 16.29 -23.53
C ARG A 803 -2.13 15.03 -22.73
N ILE A 804 -3.32 14.94 -22.13
CA ILE A 804 -3.76 13.76 -21.39
C ILE A 804 -5.14 13.40 -21.92
N GLY A 805 -5.36 12.10 -22.15
CA GLY A 805 -6.62 11.63 -22.67
C GLY A 805 -6.72 10.12 -22.76
N ILE A 806 -7.78 9.66 -23.43
CA ILE A 806 -8.02 8.25 -23.69
C ILE A 806 -7.36 7.87 -25.02
N MET A 807 -6.52 6.83 -25.01
CA MET A 807 -6.00 6.23 -26.24
C MET A 807 -7.12 5.50 -26.97
N ILE A 808 -7.31 5.85 -28.23
CA ILE A 808 -8.26 5.22 -29.13
C ILE A 808 -7.51 4.24 -30.03
N PRO A 809 -7.75 2.92 -29.93
CA PRO A 809 -7.21 1.97 -30.89
C PRO A 809 -7.68 2.31 -32.31
N LYS A 810 -6.74 2.24 -33.28
CA LYS A 810 -6.96 2.58 -34.70
C LYS A 810 -8.27 2.05 -35.29
N PRO A 811 -8.69 0.78 -35.08
CA PRO A 811 -9.93 0.25 -35.67
C PRO A 811 -11.20 1.00 -35.25
N PHE A 812 -11.20 1.60 -34.06
CA PHE A 812 -12.37 2.29 -33.51
C PHE A 812 -12.41 3.79 -33.87
N VAL A 813 -11.33 4.36 -34.43
CA VAL A 813 -11.22 5.80 -34.70
C VAL A 813 -12.31 6.25 -35.68
N ALA A 814 -12.47 5.55 -36.81
CA ALA A 814 -13.46 5.90 -37.82
C ALA A 814 -14.89 5.80 -37.28
N ARG A 815 -15.18 4.76 -36.48
CA ARG A 815 -16.48 4.56 -35.83
C ARG A 815 -16.77 5.61 -34.76
N LEU A 816 -15.74 6.07 -34.05
CA LEU A 816 -15.89 7.14 -33.07
C LEU A 816 -16.16 8.47 -33.77
N MET A 817 -15.42 8.78 -34.83
CA MET A 817 -15.59 10.02 -35.60
C MET A 817 -17.00 10.16 -36.16
N SER A 818 -17.55 9.09 -36.77
CA SER A 818 -18.91 9.14 -37.33
C SER A 818 -19.99 9.38 -36.28
N ARG A 819 -19.79 8.91 -35.03
CA ARG A 819 -20.70 9.14 -33.91
C ARG A 819 -20.55 10.51 -33.27
N LEU A 820 -19.37 11.11 -33.34
CA LEU A 820 -19.11 12.46 -32.83
C LEU A 820 -19.59 13.55 -33.79
N GLU A 821 -19.56 13.29 -35.10
CA GLU A 821 -20.07 14.21 -36.13
C GLU A 821 -21.61 14.22 -36.20
N TYR A 822 -22.27 13.13 -35.75
CA TYR A 822 -23.73 13.00 -35.67
C TYR A 822 -24.17 12.46 -34.30
N PRO A 823 -24.20 13.30 -33.25
CA PRO A 823 -24.74 12.89 -31.96
C PRO A 823 -26.24 12.60 -32.11
N LYS A 824 -26.63 11.33 -31.99
CA LYS A 824 -28.04 10.94 -31.88
C LYS A 824 -28.57 11.20 -30.47
#